data_AF-A0A8S3X8E0-F1
#
_entry.id   AF-A0A8S3X8E0-F1
#
_cell.length_a   1.000
_cell.length_b   1.000
_cell.length_c   1.000
_cell.angle_alpha   90.00
_cell.angle_beta   90.00
_cell.angle_gamma   90.00
#
_symmetry.space_group_name_H-M   'P 1'
#
loop_
_entity.id
_entity.type
_entity.pdbx_description
1 polymer ?
#
loop_
_entity_poly.entity_id
_entity_poly.type
_entity_poly.pdbx_seq_one_letter_code
_entity_poly.pdbx_strand_id
1 'polypeptide(L)'
;MGGSSALGLMRRGQSSKWSLSTYCIVRSTKYFEIMEAGDFKDFAKAMTDYVAEYLENIRDRQVVPSVKPGYLRPLVPEQAPQQPEPWTAVMADIERVVMSGVTHWHSPRFHAYFPTANSYPAIVADMLSGAIACIGFTWIASPACTELEVVMLDWLGQMLGLPEQFLARSGGEAGGVIQGTASEATLVALLGAKARIMQRVKEQHPEWTDTEIISKLVAYCNKQAHSSVERAGLLGGVKMRALKPDNKRRLRGDILQEAMDEDIKKGLIPFYVVATLGTTSSCTFDALDEIGDVCMSRNIWLHVDAAYAGSAFICPEYRYLMKGVEKADSFNFNPHKWMLVNFDCSAMWLKQPRWIVDAFNVDPLYLKHDQQGSAPDYRHWQIPLGRRFRALKLWFVLRLYGVENLQKHIRKHIALAHLFEKLCTSDERFEIVEEVTMGLVCFRLKGSNEINEELLRRINGRGKIHLVPSKIDDVYFLRLAICSRFSEESDIHISWEEVKISADEVLAQKPGGRIHSCWLGDAVIELGAEWIHGACLPNSVYTLASQDRLLQAPLNRLDASRGLFCTSEGRAVDLPVTITAYHTFRQIEQQAANLFRLGGEKMHGTLLNFIGLRIQQELYNFPEEQRYDAARVMFGLTNILRNRCGDDLSLVSADQYGSYIELPGGSVRVPLGYVGVLAPLLRGLPDNSVRYNKAVNVIRWGRGKAGSGRALVKCCDGEEITSDYVIVTMSLGCLKCQADKLFSPPLPSCKLDAICNLGFGLSDKVFFEYREPFWVCNEGNLKMAWSAEELQSRNDWTSGVCAVDEMPGSKHVLCAWLSGQEAAKMELMADNDVAEGLTKLLRRFTGNPCLPYPRMMLRSRWASDPHFCGAYSYMSCCSSVSHQCELGTPVPGPCDPQPPILLFAGEATIPGYFATAHGARLSGIREAERIIQLTKKFEGPPH
;
A
#
# COMPACT_ATOMS: atom_id res chain seq x y z
N MET A 1 37.76 63.61 30.39
CA MET A 1 37.49 62.48 31.30
C MET A 1 37.70 61.21 30.46
N GLY A 2 38.77 60.42 30.54
CA GLY A 2 39.74 60.16 31.61
C GLY A 2 39.22 59.03 32.52
N GLY A 3 39.76 57.80 32.53
CA GLY A 3 40.77 57.16 31.65
C GLY A 3 41.26 55.80 32.21
N SER A 4 41.97 54.97 31.40
CA SER A 4 42.73 53.74 31.80
C SER A 4 41.90 52.55 32.36
N SER A 5 42.20 51.24 32.25
CA SER A 5 43.29 50.35 31.73
C SER A 5 42.72 48.90 31.66
N ALA A 6 43.26 47.83 31.06
CA ALA A 6 44.38 47.52 30.12
C ALA A 6 44.18 46.05 29.58
N LEU A 7 45.26 45.30 29.28
CA LEU A 7 45.34 43.90 28.76
C LEU A 7 44.89 43.69 27.28
N GLY A 8 45.53 42.86 26.45
CA GLY A 8 46.77 42.08 26.66
C GLY A 8 47.10 41.04 25.57
N LEU A 9 47.63 41.49 24.41
CA LEU A 9 48.64 40.83 23.53
C LEU A 9 48.52 39.37 22.99
N MET A 10 48.73 39.26 21.65
CA MET A 10 49.25 38.13 20.82
C MET A 10 48.23 37.12 20.21
N ARG A 11 48.08 36.93 18.88
CA ARG A 11 49.11 36.61 17.84
C ARG A 11 48.65 36.89 16.38
N ARG A 12 49.58 37.48 15.60
CA ARG A 12 49.87 37.37 14.13
C ARG A 12 48.76 37.00 13.12
N GLY A 13 48.46 37.97 12.25
CA GLY A 13 47.87 37.78 10.91
C GLY A 13 48.88 37.96 9.76
N GLN A 14 48.43 37.69 8.54
CA GLN A 14 49.13 37.52 7.27
C GLN A 14 49.98 38.69 6.70
N SER A 15 50.92 38.31 5.81
CA SER A 15 51.02 38.78 4.40
C SER A 15 52.32 39.47 3.93
N SER A 16 52.50 39.37 2.60
CA SER A 16 53.42 40.09 1.70
C SER A 16 54.90 39.64 1.62
N LYS A 17 55.23 39.01 0.49
CA LYS A 17 56.31 39.44 -0.43
C LYS A 17 56.16 38.78 -1.80
N TRP A 18 56.13 39.58 -2.85
CA TRP A 18 56.22 39.15 -4.25
C TRP A 18 57.60 39.50 -4.81
N SER A 19 58.24 38.58 -5.54
CA SER A 19 59.18 38.95 -6.61
C SER A 19 59.39 37.79 -7.61
N LEU A 20 58.68 37.87 -8.73
CA LEU A 20 59.09 37.49 -10.09
C LEU A 20 60.18 36.41 -10.29
N SER A 21 59.79 35.28 -10.89
CA SER A 21 60.63 34.55 -11.86
C SER A 21 59.90 34.45 -13.20
N THR A 22 60.57 34.86 -14.28
CA THR A 22 59.98 35.12 -15.59
C THR A 22 59.71 33.85 -16.41
N TYR A 23 58.48 33.73 -16.92
CA TYR A 23 58.05 33.06 -18.15
C TYR A 23 58.86 31.84 -18.63
N CYS A 24 58.26 30.66 -18.47
CA CYS A 24 58.26 29.68 -19.55
C CYS A 24 56.80 29.38 -19.92
N ILE A 25 56.30 30.02 -20.98
CA ILE A 25 54.98 29.68 -21.53
C ILE A 25 55.11 28.32 -22.21
N VAL A 26 54.78 27.26 -21.49
CA VAL A 26 54.15 26.11 -22.14
C VAL A 26 52.66 26.38 -22.10
N ARG A 27 52.11 26.86 -23.23
CA ARG A 27 50.67 26.82 -23.47
C ARG A 27 50.27 25.35 -23.61
N SER A 28 50.10 24.68 -22.46
CA SER A 28 49.34 23.44 -22.40
C SER A 28 47.87 23.82 -22.56
N THR A 29 47.45 24.01 -23.81
CA THR A 29 46.04 24.00 -24.20
C THR A 29 45.49 22.59 -23.95
N LYS A 30 45.16 22.28 -22.69
CA LYS A 30 44.28 21.15 -22.34
C LYS A 30 42.88 21.50 -22.86
N TYR A 31 42.64 21.21 -24.13
CA TYR A 31 41.32 21.35 -24.77
C TYR A 31 40.30 20.29 -24.31
N PHE A 32 40.65 19.49 -23.30
CA PHE A 32 39.84 18.40 -22.78
C PHE A 32 40.31 18.06 -21.35
N GLU A 33 39.46 18.28 -20.35
CA GLU A 33 39.71 17.83 -18.97
C GLU A 33 38.97 16.50 -18.75
N ILE A 34 39.72 15.41 -18.72
CA ILE A 34 39.24 14.07 -18.35
C ILE A 34 39.61 13.83 -16.88
N MET A 35 38.80 13.03 -16.18
CA MET A 35 39.17 12.41 -14.90
C MET A 35 40.48 11.61 -15.06
N GLU A 36 41.54 11.99 -14.36
CA GLU A 36 42.84 11.33 -14.43
C GLU A 36 42.90 10.14 -13.45
N ALA A 37 43.95 9.31 -13.56
CA ALA A 37 44.13 8.13 -12.71
C ALA A 37 44.30 8.45 -11.20
N GLY A 38 44.53 9.70 -10.83
CA GLY A 38 44.50 10.18 -9.43
C GLY A 38 43.06 10.33 -8.95
N ASP A 39 42.27 11.14 -9.65
CA ASP A 39 40.86 11.39 -9.35
C ASP A 39 40.03 10.10 -9.31
N PHE A 40 40.28 9.18 -10.26
CA PHE A 40 39.67 7.85 -10.27
C PHE A 40 39.94 7.07 -8.98
N LYS A 41 41.18 7.08 -8.46
CA LYS A 41 41.52 6.34 -7.24
C LYS A 41 40.81 6.90 -6.02
N ASP A 42 40.68 8.22 -5.92
CA ASP A 42 40.06 8.85 -4.76
C ASP A 42 38.53 8.74 -4.81
N PHE A 43 37.92 8.88 -5.99
CA PHE A 43 36.51 8.60 -6.20
C PHE A 43 36.17 7.11 -5.97
N ALA A 44 36.99 6.18 -6.48
CA ALA A 44 36.77 4.74 -6.30
C ALA A 44 36.88 4.28 -4.84
N LYS A 45 37.78 4.89 -4.03
CA LYS A 45 37.82 4.67 -2.58
C LYS A 45 36.51 5.14 -1.94
N ALA A 46 36.12 6.39 -2.16
CA ALA A 46 34.90 6.97 -1.59
C ALA A 46 33.64 6.17 -1.96
N MET A 47 33.57 5.68 -3.19
CA MET A 47 32.49 4.79 -3.64
C MET A 47 32.55 3.40 -2.97
N THR A 48 33.74 2.84 -2.76
CA THR A 48 33.91 1.53 -2.09
C THR A 48 33.49 1.61 -0.63
N ASP A 49 33.94 2.66 0.09
CA ASP A 49 33.57 2.92 1.48
C ASP A 49 32.05 3.11 1.60
N TYR A 50 31.46 3.91 0.71
CA TYR A 50 30.01 4.13 0.62
C TYR A 50 29.22 2.84 0.35
N VAL A 51 29.68 1.99 -0.57
CA VAL A 51 29.01 0.71 -0.88
C VAL A 51 29.05 -0.25 0.31
N ALA A 52 30.14 -0.29 1.08
CA ALA A 52 30.23 -1.07 2.30
C ALA A 52 29.26 -0.54 3.37
N GLU A 53 29.31 0.76 3.66
CA GLU A 53 28.41 1.41 4.64
C GLU A 53 26.93 1.25 4.26
N TYR A 54 26.60 1.38 2.97
CA TYR A 54 25.25 1.18 2.44
C TYR A 54 24.73 -0.25 2.66
N LEU A 55 25.56 -1.26 2.39
CA LEU A 55 25.15 -2.67 2.50
C LEU A 55 25.09 -3.15 3.95
N GLU A 56 25.96 -2.66 4.83
CA GLU A 56 25.97 -3.02 6.25
C GLU A 56 24.80 -2.37 7.01
N ASN A 57 24.50 -1.10 6.74
CA ASN A 57 23.42 -0.34 7.40
C ASN A 57 22.08 -0.39 6.64
N ILE A 58 21.91 -1.32 5.68
CA ILE A 58 20.70 -1.40 4.83
C ILE A 58 19.41 -1.73 5.61
N ARG A 59 19.51 -2.19 6.86
CA ARG A 59 18.38 -2.42 7.78
C ARG A 59 17.71 -1.12 8.24
N ASP A 60 18.44 -0.01 8.26
CA ASP A 60 17.94 1.28 8.78
C ASP A 60 17.25 2.11 7.71
N ARG A 61 17.38 1.70 6.44
CA ARG A 61 16.73 2.34 5.30
C ARG A 61 15.32 1.79 5.07
N GLN A 62 14.42 2.66 4.62
CA GLN A 62 13.05 2.31 4.26
C GLN A 62 13.06 1.40 3.02
N VAL A 63 12.43 0.22 3.09
CA VAL A 63 12.54 -0.82 2.05
C VAL A 63 12.02 -0.36 0.69
N VAL A 64 10.86 0.31 0.68
CA VAL A 64 10.21 0.86 -0.52
C VAL A 64 10.06 2.37 -0.33
N PRO A 65 10.54 3.21 -1.26
CA PRO A 65 10.54 4.66 -1.12
C PRO A 65 9.13 5.26 -1.23
N SER A 66 8.85 6.31 -0.44
CA SER A 66 7.59 7.06 -0.47
C SER A 66 7.55 8.11 -1.60
N VAL A 67 7.88 7.71 -2.84
CA VAL A 67 7.95 8.61 -4.01
C VAL A 67 6.91 8.25 -5.08
N LYS A 68 6.53 9.24 -5.89
CA LYS A 68 5.60 9.09 -7.03
C LYS A 68 6.34 9.05 -8.38
N PRO A 69 5.77 8.44 -9.43
CA PRO A 69 6.31 8.54 -10.79
C PRO A 69 6.60 10.00 -11.18
N GLY A 70 7.81 10.27 -11.69
CA GLY A 70 8.26 11.61 -12.04
C GLY A 70 9.01 12.40 -10.95
N TYR A 71 9.07 11.91 -9.69
CA TYR A 71 9.72 12.63 -8.56
C TYR A 71 11.16 13.08 -8.85
N LEU A 72 11.90 12.32 -9.66
CA LEU A 72 13.31 12.58 -9.97
C LEU A 72 13.51 13.78 -10.91
N ARG A 73 12.54 14.07 -11.80
CA ARG A 73 12.67 15.11 -12.84
C ARG A 73 12.96 16.51 -12.26
N PRO A 74 12.32 16.99 -11.18
CA PRO A 74 12.68 18.28 -10.55
C PRO A 74 13.96 18.22 -9.68
N LEU A 75 14.57 17.05 -9.47
CA LEU A 75 15.80 16.92 -8.65
C LEU A 75 17.08 16.99 -9.48
N VAL A 76 16.98 16.89 -10.81
CA VAL A 76 18.08 16.93 -11.78
C VAL A 76 17.90 18.08 -12.77
N PRO A 77 18.97 18.65 -13.35
CA PRO A 77 18.86 19.66 -14.40
C PRO A 77 18.07 19.16 -15.62
N GLU A 78 17.36 20.07 -16.30
CA GLU A 78 16.56 19.71 -17.48
C GLU A 78 17.41 19.30 -18.69
N GLN A 79 18.65 19.76 -18.74
CA GLN A 79 19.64 19.56 -19.80
C GLN A 79 20.94 19.01 -19.19
N ALA A 80 21.70 18.25 -19.97
CA ALA A 80 23.03 17.80 -19.56
C ALA A 80 23.99 18.99 -19.35
N PRO A 81 24.95 18.90 -18.41
CA PRO A 81 25.89 19.98 -18.15
C PRO A 81 26.81 20.21 -19.36
N GLN A 82 27.02 21.48 -19.71
CA GLN A 82 27.89 21.88 -20.83
C GLN A 82 29.39 21.81 -20.50
N GLN A 83 29.74 21.67 -19.22
CA GLN A 83 31.09 21.60 -18.69
C GLN A 83 31.14 20.45 -17.66
N PRO A 84 32.30 19.79 -17.45
CA PRO A 84 32.39 18.70 -16.48
C PRO A 84 32.12 19.20 -15.06
N GLU A 85 31.37 18.40 -14.30
CA GLU A 85 31.17 18.62 -12.87
C GLU A 85 32.18 17.78 -12.06
N PRO A 86 32.65 18.24 -10.89
CA PRO A 86 33.54 17.45 -10.06
C PRO A 86 32.81 16.20 -9.53
N TRP A 87 33.52 15.06 -9.46
CA TRP A 87 32.92 13.81 -8.99
C TRP A 87 32.31 13.91 -7.59
N THR A 88 32.77 14.83 -6.75
CA THR A 88 32.22 15.11 -5.42
C THR A 88 30.79 15.67 -5.47
N ALA A 89 30.42 16.39 -6.53
CA ALA A 89 29.04 16.84 -6.74
C ALA A 89 28.13 15.64 -7.09
N VAL A 90 28.60 14.76 -7.98
CA VAL A 90 27.90 13.50 -8.31
C VAL A 90 27.74 12.62 -7.07
N MET A 91 28.77 12.52 -6.23
CA MET A 91 28.73 11.76 -4.98
C MET A 91 27.72 12.33 -3.98
N ALA A 92 27.66 13.66 -3.83
CA ALA A 92 26.69 14.34 -2.97
C ALA A 92 25.22 14.11 -3.40
N ASP A 93 25.00 13.91 -4.70
CA ASP A 93 23.67 13.64 -5.27
C ASP A 93 23.20 12.19 -5.11
N ILE A 94 24.06 11.24 -4.75
CA ILE A 94 23.66 9.82 -4.61
C ILE A 94 22.55 9.65 -3.57
N GLU A 95 22.69 10.24 -2.37
CA GLU A 95 21.64 10.15 -1.34
C GLU A 95 20.40 10.97 -1.70
N ARG A 96 20.61 12.21 -2.15
CA ARG A 96 19.55 13.18 -2.44
C ARG A 96 18.66 12.74 -3.60
N VAL A 97 19.28 12.31 -4.70
CA VAL A 97 18.62 12.06 -5.99
C VAL A 97 18.35 10.58 -6.22
N VAL A 98 19.33 9.72 -5.93
CA VAL A 98 19.22 8.29 -6.28
C VAL A 98 18.55 7.50 -5.16
N MET A 99 19.16 7.45 -3.96
CA MET A 99 18.68 6.60 -2.87
C MET A 99 17.29 6.96 -2.37
N SER A 100 16.87 8.22 -2.50
CA SER A 100 15.52 8.68 -2.16
C SER A 100 14.40 7.97 -2.93
N GLY A 101 14.70 7.33 -4.06
CA GLY A 101 13.78 6.48 -4.82
C GLY A 101 14.29 5.07 -5.16
N VAL A 102 15.30 4.56 -4.44
CA VAL A 102 15.73 3.15 -4.57
C VAL A 102 14.88 2.27 -3.66
N THR A 103 14.20 1.26 -4.22
CA THR A 103 13.73 0.10 -3.45
C THR A 103 14.93 -0.73 -3.03
N HIS A 104 15.15 -0.94 -1.73
CA HIS A 104 16.34 -1.60 -1.20
C HIS A 104 16.19 -3.13 -1.19
N TRP A 105 16.34 -3.75 -2.37
CA TRP A 105 16.20 -5.20 -2.61
C TRP A 105 17.05 -6.12 -1.70
N HIS A 106 18.15 -5.61 -1.14
CA HIS A 106 19.03 -6.37 -0.25
C HIS A 106 18.76 -6.12 1.24
N SER A 107 17.73 -5.33 1.59
CA SER A 107 17.29 -5.19 2.98
C SER A 107 16.72 -6.52 3.49
N PRO A 108 17.08 -6.99 4.71
CA PRO A 108 16.46 -8.15 5.34
C PRO A 108 14.94 -8.08 5.50
N ARG A 109 14.37 -6.86 5.41
CA ARG A 109 12.93 -6.58 5.48
C ARG A 109 12.24 -6.57 4.10
N PHE A 110 12.98 -6.82 3.01
CA PHE A 110 12.45 -7.01 1.66
C PHE A 110 12.07 -8.47 1.42
N HIS A 111 10.79 -8.74 1.19
CA HIS A 111 10.24 -10.09 1.11
C HIS A 111 9.36 -10.35 -0.12
N ALA A 112 9.36 -9.41 -1.09
CA ALA A 112 8.40 -9.40 -2.20
C ALA A 112 8.59 -10.55 -3.22
N TYR A 113 9.44 -10.37 -4.23
CA TYR A 113 9.42 -11.21 -5.44
C TYR A 113 10.12 -12.57 -5.25
N PHE A 114 11.40 -12.61 -5.62
CA PHE A 114 12.41 -13.59 -5.26
C PHE A 114 13.71 -12.78 -5.03
N PRO A 115 14.71 -13.33 -4.32
CA PRO A 115 15.99 -12.66 -4.14
C PRO A 115 16.61 -12.21 -5.47
N THR A 116 17.32 -11.08 -5.41
CA THR A 116 18.38 -10.73 -6.35
C THR A 116 19.70 -10.78 -5.58
N ALA A 117 20.66 -11.49 -6.14
CA ALA A 117 21.90 -11.85 -5.47
C ALA A 117 22.88 -10.67 -5.44
N ASN A 118 23.65 -10.57 -4.34
CA ASN A 118 24.66 -9.53 -4.18
C ASN A 118 25.87 -10.03 -3.38
N SER A 119 27.07 -9.66 -3.82
CA SER A 119 28.28 -9.90 -3.04
C SER A 119 29.45 -8.98 -3.40
N TYR A 120 30.31 -8.69 -2.41
CA TYR A 120 31.55 -7.96 -2.62
C TYR A 120 32.46 -8.59 -3.70
N PRO A 121 32.69 -9.93 -3.75
CA PRO A 121 33.37 -10.59 -4.87
C PRO A 121 32.80 -10.26 -6.25
N ALA A 122 31.47 -10.26 -6.41
CA ALA A 122 30.84 -9.96 -7.69
C ALA A 122 30.94 -8.46 -8.05
N ILE A 123 30.85 -7.56 -7.07
CA ILE A 123 31.03 -6.11 -7.27
C ILE A 123 32.46 -5.81 -7.74
N VAL A 124 33.47 -6.32 -7.06
CA VAL A 124 34.89 -6.14 -7.42
C VAL A 124 35.20 -6.76 -8.80
N ALA A 125 34.58 -7.90 -9.12
CA ALA A 125 34.73 -8.52 -10.42
C ALA A 125 34.03 -7.75 -11.55
N ASP A 126 32.84 -7.17 -11.33
CA ASP A 126 32.18 -6.29 -12.31
C ASP A 126 32.97 -4.97 -12.49
N MET A 127 33.67 -4.46 -11.46
CA MET A 127 34.62 -3.34 -11.60
C MET A 127 35.79 -3.71 -12.54
N LEU A 128 36.39 -4.90 -12.38
CA LEU A 128 37.44 -5.38 -13.28
C LEU A 128 36.90 -5.69 -14.69
N SER A 129 35.68 -6.24 -14.80
CA SER A 129 34.98 -6.47 -16.07
C SER A 129 34.78 -5.15 -16.84
N GLY A 130 34.39 -4.08 -16.13
CA GLY A 130 34.27 -2.73 -16.66
C GLY A 130 35.61 -2.10 -17.07
N ALA A 131 36.70 -2.38 -16.35
CA ALA A 131 38.04 -1.92 -16.72
C ALA A 131 38.63 -2.65 -17.94
N ILE A 132 38.34 -3.95 -18.10
CA ILE A 132 38.75 -4.73 -19.29
C ILE A 132 37.90 -4.36 -20.51
N ALA A 133 36.60 -4.10 -20.32
CA ALA A 133 35.63 -3.65 -21.34
C ALA A 133 35.57 -4.48 -22.65
N CYS A 134 36.11 -5.71 -22.67
CA CYS A 134 36.19 -6.52 -23.88
C CYS A 134 34.81 -7.06 -24.31
N ILE A 135 34.59 -7.15 -25.63
CA ILE A 135 33.36 -7.70 -26.20
C ILE A 135 33.66 -9.10 -26.79
N GLY A 136 33.16 -10.15 -26.14
CA GLY A 136 33.49 -11.55 -26.47
C GLY A 136 32.54 -12.20 -27.50
N PHE A 137 32.21 -11.52 -28.60
CA PHE A 137 31.25 -12.04 -29.60
C PHE A 137 31.79 -13.27 -30.36
N THR A 138 33.09 -13.31 -30.62
CA THR A 138 33.85 -14.47 -31.11
C THR A 138 34.93 -14.86 -30.11
N TRP A 139 35.49 -16.06 -30.25
CA TRP A 139 36.67 -16.47 -29.49
C TRP A 139 37.84 -15.49 -29.68
N ILE A 140 38.18 -15.11 -30.91
CA ILE A 140 39.35 -14.25 -31.19
C ILE A 140 39.19 -12.82 -30.65
N ALA A 141 37.95 -12.33 -30.48
CA ALA A 141 37.70 -10.97 -29.97
C ALA A 141 38.07 -10.81 -28.49
N SER A 142 37.99 -11.90 -27.70
CA SER A 142 38.58 -11.99 -26.37
C SER A 142 38.59 -13.45 -25.90
N PRO A 143 39.69 -14.21 -26.11
CA PRO A 143 39.74 -15.64 -25.78
C PRO A 143 39.38 -15.92 -24.32
N ALA A 144 39.95 -15.15 -23.39
CA ALA A 144 39.67 -15.27 -21.96
C ALA A 144 38.19 -15.06 -21.59
N CYS A 145 37.45 -14.25 -22.36
CA CYS A 145 36.02 -14.02 -22.15
C CYS A 145 35.19 -15.27 -22.47
N THR A 146 35.60 -16.05 -23.47
CA THR A 146 34.94 -17.29 -23.90
C THR A 146 35.43 -18.49 -23.09
N GLU A 147 36.75 -18.70 -22.99
CA GLU A 147 37.36 -19.84 -22.27
C GLU A 147 36.91 -19.89 -20.80
N LEU A 148 36.93 -18.75 -20.09
CA LEU A 148 36.50 -18.73 -18.69
C LEU A 148 35.00 -19.03 -18.56
N GLU A 149 34.17 -18.66 -19.54
CA GLU A 149 32.74 -18.95 -19.50
C GLU A 149 32.45 -20.45 -19.69
N VAL A 150 33.15 -21.10 -20.61
CA VAL A 150 33.10 -22.56 -20.80
C VAL A 150 33.46 -23.27 -19.49
N VAL A 151 34.61 -22.93 -18.89
CA VAL A 151 35.06 -23.57 -17.63
C VAL A 151 34.10 -23.27 -16.47
N MET A 152 33.55 -22.04 -16.38
CA MET A 152 32.60 -21.69 -15.32
C MET A 152 31.26 -22.40 -15.44
N LEU A 153 30.77 -22.66 -16.66
CA LEU A 153 29.50 -23.38 -16.82
C LEU A 153 29.66 -24.89 -16.72
N ASP A 154 30.87 -25.43 -16.97
CA ASP A 154 31.22 -26.80 -16.57
C ASP A 154 31.32 -26.95 -15.05
N TRP A 155 31.98 -26.01 -14.35
CA TRP A 155 32.03 -26.01 -12.88
C TRP A 155 30.63 -25.92 -12.28
N LEU A 156 29.81 -25.01 -12.81
CA LEU A 156 28.47 -24.78 -12.29
C LEU A 156 27.53 -25.94 -12.60
N GLY A 157 27.62 -26.56 -13.78
CA GLY A 157 26.88 -27.77 -14.11
C GLY A 157 27.23 -28.95 -13.19
N GLN A 158 28.52 -29.15 -12.89
CA GLN A 158 28.97 -30.13 -11.89
C GLN A 158 28.45 -29.82 -10.47
N MET A 159 28.45 -28.54 -10.07
CA MET A 159 27.91 -28.12 -8.78
C MET A 159 26.42 -28.42 -8.64
N LEU A 160 25.63 -28.21 -9.70
CA LEU A 160 24.22 -28.60 -9.74
C LEU A 160 24.01 -30.12 -9.74
N GLY A 161 24.97 -30.88 -10.28
CA GLY A 161 24.80 -32.29 -10.61
C GLY A 161 24.04 -32.50 -11.93
N LEU A 162 24.22 -31.59 -12.91
CA LEU A 162 23.71 -31.79 -14.26
C LEU A 162 24.43 -32.99 -14.93
N PRO A 163 23.73 -33.76 -15.79
CA PRO A 163 24.34 -34.82 -16.59
C PRO A 163 25.52 -34.34 -17.45
N GLU A 164 26.57 -35.16 -17.58
CA GLU A 164 27.78 -34.86 -18.40
C GLU A 164 27.44 -34.46 -19.85
N GLN A 165 26.35 -34.99 -20.42
CA GLN A 165 25.80 -34.62 -21.74
C GLN A 165 25.35 -33.14 -21.89
N PHE A 166 25.43 -32.32 -20.84
CA PHE A 166 25.26 -30.86 -20.89
C PHE A 166 26.60 -30.10 -20.80
N LEU A 167 27.71 -30.76 -20.47
CA LEU A 167 28.98 -30.13 -20.12
C LEU A 167 29.96 -30.17 -21.30
N ALA A 168 30.67 -29.07 -21.53
CA ALA A 168 31.64 -28.96 -22.62
C ALA A 168 32.84 -29.90 -22.43
N ARG A 169 33.28 -30.09 -21.18
CA ARG A 169 34.30 -31.09 -20.78
C ARG A 169 33.99 -32.54 -21.17
N SER A 170 32.76 -32.86 -21.60
CA SER A 170 32.43 -34.19 -22.14
C SER A 170 33.04 -34.45 -23.53
N GLY A 171 33.50 -33.40 -24.23
CA GLY A 171 34.08 -33.48 -25.57
C GLY A 171 33.04 -33.59 -26.70
N GLY A 172 31.74 -33.50 -26.39
CA GLY A 172 30.67 -33.38 -27.39
C GLY A 172 30.39 -31.92 -27.79
N GLU A 173 29.37 -31.72 -28.64
CA GLU A 173 28.91 -30.37 -29.03
C GLU A 173 28.18 -29.62 -27.90
N ALA A 174 27.80 -30.31 -26.82
CA ALA A 174 27.03 -29.75 -25.72
C ALA A 174 27.82 -28.70 -24.90
N GLY A 175 27.11 -27.81 -24.22
CA GLY A 175 27.75 -26.85 -23.33
C GLY A 175 26.78 -25.84 -22.73
N GLY A 176 27.34 -24.86 -22.04
CA GLY A 176 26.59 -23.75 -21.46
C GLY A 176 27.02 -22.36 -21.95
N VAL A 177 26.11 -21.39 -21.83
CA VAL A 177 26.27 -19.97 -22.12
C VAL A 177 25.63 -19.11 -21.01
N ILE A 178 26.19 -17.93 -20.70
CA ILE A 178 25.59 -16.97 -19.77
C ILE A 178 24.77 -15.92 -20.51
N GLN A 179 23.45 -16.06 -20.45
CA GLN A 179 22.45 -15.08 -20.88
C GLN A 179 22.30 -13.93 -19.86
N GLY A 180 21.63 -12.84 -20.24
CA GLY A 180 21.25 -11.78 -19.31
C GLY A 180 20.13 -12.24 -18.36
N THR A 181 19.09 -12.87 -18.90
CA THR A 181 17.90 -13.28 -18.14
C THR A 181 17.40 -14.70 -18.44
N ALA A 182 16.62 -15.28 -17.51
CA ALA A 182 15.88 -16.52 -17.76
C ALA A 182 14.90 -16.36 -18.93
N SER A 183 14.30 -15.17 -19.08
CA SER A 183 13.41 -14.84 -20.19
C SER A 183 14.09 -14.97 -21.56
N GLU A 184 15.35 -14.51 -21.66
CA GLU A 184 16.18 -14.73 -22.85
C GLU A 184 16.50 -16.21 -23.04
N ALA A 185 16.89 -16.93 -21.98
CA ALA A 185 17.19 -18.37 -22.06
C ALA A 185 15.98 -19.20 -22.56
N THR A 186 14.78 -18.94 -22.05
CA THR A 186 13.54 -19.59 -22.51
C THR A 186 13.18 -19.23 -23.95
N LEU A 187 13.41 -17.99 -24.38
CA LEU A 187 13.18 -17.59 -25.78
C LEU A 187 14.23 -18.22 -26.72
N VAL A 188 15.50 -18.25 -26.33
CA VAL A 188 16.60 -18.89 -27.05
C VAL A 188 16.31 -20.40 -27.22
N ALA A 189 15.90 -21.09 -26.15
CA ALA A 189 15.47 -22.49 -26.22
C ALA A 189 14.26 -22.69 -27.17
N LEU A 190 13.25 -21.82 -27.10
CA LEU A 190 12.09 -21.89 -27.99
C LEU A 190 12.46 -21.69 -29.46
N LEU A 191 13.39 -20.77 -29.76
CA LEU A 191 13.84 -20.51 -31.13
C LEU A 191 14.71 -21.65 -31.68
N GLY A 192 15.56 -22.27 -30.86
CA GLY A 192 16.26 -23.51 -31.22
C GLY A 192 15.30 -24.69 -31.45
N ALA A 193 14.29 -24.84 -30.58
CA ALA A 193 13.23 -25.83 -30.77
C ALA A 193 12.43 -25.59 -32.07
N LYS A 194 12.16 -24.32 -32.39
CA LYS A 194 11.50 -23.91 -33.62
C LYS A 194 12.34 -24.26 -34.85
N ALA A 195 13.62 -23.91 -34.89
CA ALA A 195 14.51 -24.29 -35.99
C ALA A 195 14.54 -25.82 -36.21
N ARG A 196 14.69 -26.59 -35.11
CA ARG A 196 14.68 -28.06 -35.13
C ARG A 196 13.40 -28.66 -35.71
N ILE A 197 12.22 -28.16 -35.32
CA ILE A 197 10.95 -28.71 -35.84
C ILE A 197 10.67 -28.22 -37.27
N MET A 198 11.04 -26.98 -37.60
CA MET A 198 10.85 -26.43 -38.95
C MET A 198 11.57 -27.28 -39.99
N GLN A 199 12.85 -27.62 -39.76
CA GLN A 199 13.60 -28.51 -40.66
C GLN A 199 12.90 -29.86 -40.83
N ARG A 200 12.58 -30.54 -39.73
CA ARG A 200 11.94 -31.88 -39.76
C ARG A 200 10.59 -31.89 -40.48
N VAL A 201 9.76 -30.87 -40.25
CA VAL A 201 8.46 -30.76 -40.93
C VAL A 201 8.65 -30.44 -42.40
N LYS A 202 9.65 -29.62 -42.77
CA LYS A 202 9.98 -29.34 -44.18
C LYS A 202 10.50 -30.55 -44.93
N GLU A 203 11.27 -31.43 -44.26
CA GLU A 203 11.72 -32.71 -44.81
C GLU A 203 10.55 -33.68 -45.06
N GLN A 204 9.50 -33.62 -44.24
CA GLN A 204 8.29 -34.46 -44.36
C GLN A 204 7.23 -33.87 -45.30
N HIS A 205 7.16 -32.54 -45.38
CA HIS A 205 6.22 -31.74 -46.18
C HIS A 205 6.97 -30.63 -46.94
N PRO A 206 7.73 -30.97 -47.99
CA PRO A 206 8.49 -29.98 -48.77
C PRO A 206 7.60 -28.92 -49.43
N GLU A 207 6.34 -29.23 -49.66
CA GLU A 207 5.32 -28.39 -50.26
C GLU A 207 4.75 -27.32 -49.32
N TRP A 208 4.90 -27.47 -47.99
CA TRP A 208 4.39 -26.47 -47.04
C TRP A 208 5.33 -25.27 -46.95
N THR A 209 4.76 -24.07 -47.03
CA THR A 209 5.49 -22.83 -46.74
C THR A 209 5.81 -22.70 -45.26
N ASP A 210 6.84 -21.93 -44.94
CA ASP A 210 7.29 -21.77 -43.56
C ASP A 210 6.19 -21.13 -42.69
N THR A 211 5.40 -20.23 -43.28
CA THR A 211 4.21 -19.62 -42.66
C THR A 211 3.15 -20.67 -42.28
N GLU A 212 2.88 -21.64 -43.16
CA GLU A 212 1.92 -22.72 -42.89
C GLU A 212 2.40 -23.62 -41.75
N ILE A 213 3.69 -23.99 -41.73
CA ILE A 213 4.29 -24.77 -40.64
C ILE A 213 4.18 -24.00 -39.32
N ILE A 214 4.65 -22.73 -39.29
CA ILE A 214 4.62 -21.89 -38.08
C ILE A 214 3.19 -21.73 -37.53
N SER A 215 2.19 -21.57 -38.41
CA SER A 215 0.78 -21.45 -38.00
C SER A 215 0.24 -22.69 -37.26
N LYS A 216 0.86 -23.87 -37.48
CA LYS A 216 0.50 -25.14 -36.85
C LYS A 216 1.27 -25.42 -35.57
N LEU A 217 2.42 -24.78 -35.34
CA LEU A 217 3.26 -25.02 -34.15
C LEU A 217 2.54 -24.66 -32.84
N VAL A 218 2.63 -25.54 -31.85
CA VAL A 218 2.12 -25.34 -30.50
C VAL A 218 3.12 -25.79 -29.44
N ALA A 219 3.28 -24.94 -28.43
CA ALA A 219 4.13 -25.13 -27.26
C ALA A 219 3.28 -25.22 -25.98
N TYR A 220 3.84 -25.81 -24.91
CA TYR A 220 3.12 -26.10 -23.67
C TYR A 220 3.89 -25.66 -22.42
N CYS A 221 3.15 -25.28 -21.38
CA CYS A 221 3.71 -24.99 -20.05
C CYS A 221 2.67 -25.19 -18.94
N ASN A 222 3.11 -25.23 -17.68
CA ASN A 222 2.22 -25.10 -16.53
C ASN A 222 1.53 -23.73 -16.56
N LYS A 223 0.23 -23.63 -16.24
CA LYS A 223 -0.49 -22.36 -16.07
C LYS A 223 0.11 -21.44 -14.99
N GLN A 224 0.94 -21.97 -14.09
CA GLN A 224 1.72 -21.21 -13.10
C GLN A 224 3.19 -20.95 -13.52
N ALA A 225 3.57 -21.30 -14.75
CA ALA A 225 4.86 -20.93 -15.30
C ALA A 225 5.02 -19.40 -15.33
N HIS A 226 6.26 -18.92 -15.32
CA HIS A 226 6.52 -17.48 -15.31
C HIS A 226 6.04 -16.82 -16.61
N SER A 227 5.60 -15.55 -16.52
CA SER A 227 5.12 -14.76 -17.67
C SER A 227 6.12 -14.61 -18.83
N SER A 228 7.40 -14.91 -18.60
CA SER A 228 8.40 -15.04 -19.66
C SER A 228 8.11 -16.15 -20.65
N VAL A 229 7.43 -17.23 -20.25
CA VAL A 229 7.10 -18.36 -21.14
C VAL A 229 6.03 -17.95 -22.15
N GLU A 230 4.97 -17.28 -21.70
CA GLU A 230 3.97 -16.67 -22.58
C GLU A 230 4.61 -15.62 -23.51
N ARG A 231 5.47 -14.75 -22.96
CA ARG A 231 6.22 -13.75 -23.73
C ARG A 231 7.16 -14.40 -24.76
N ALA A 232 7.77 -15.55 -24.46
CA ALA A 232 8.59 -16.29 -25.41
C ALA A 232 7.75 -16.86 -26.56
N GLY A 233 6.53 -17.34 -26.28
CA GLY A 233 5.57 -17.73 -27.32
C GLY A 233 5.19 -16.57 -28.24
N LEU A 234 4.88 -15.41 -27.65
CA LEU A 234 4.57 -14.17 -28.37
C LEU A 234 5.72 -13.72 -29.28
N LEU A 235 6.94 -13.61 -28.73
CA LEU A 235 8.13 -13.18 -29.47
C LEU A 235 8.60 -14.22 -30.51
N GLY A 236 8.41 -15.51 -30.22
CA GLY A 236 8.67 -16.60 -31.16
C GLY A 236 7.64 -16.74 -32.29
N GLY A 237 6.50 -16.05 -32.19
CA GLY A 237 5.40 -16.13 -33.15
C GLY A 237 4.74 -17.51 -33.20
N VAL A 238 4.49 -18.12 -32.03
CA VAL A 238 3.94 -19.49 -31.90
C VAL A 238 2.82 -19.54 -30.86
N LYS A 239 1.94 -20.55 -30.96
CA LYS A 239 0.89 -20.79 -29.95
C LYS A 239 1.53 -21.33 -28.67
N MET A 240 1.21 -20.73 -27.52
CA MET A 240 1.61 -21.22 -26.20
C MET A 240 0.36 -21.63 -25.41
N ARG A 241 0.23 -22.92 -25.07
CA ARG A 241 -0.90 -23.49 -24.35
C ARG A 241 -0.55 -23.72 -22.89
N ALA A 242 -1.08 -22.85 -22.02
CA ALA A 242 -0.99 -22.98 -20.57
C ALA A 242 -1.92 -24.11 -20.07
N LEU A 243 -1.33 -25.16 -19.48
CA LEU A 243 -2.05 -26.34 -19.00
C LEU A 243 -2.39 -26.24 -17.51
N LYS A 244 -3.60 -26.68 -17.13
CA LYS A 244 -4.01 -26.73 -15.73
C LYS A 244 -3.21 -27.83 -15.01
N PRO A 245 -2.45 -27.51 -13.94
CA PRO A 245 -1.69 -28.52 -13.20
C PRO A 245 -2.60 -29.35 -12.27
N ASP A 246 -2.01 -30.34 -11.61
CA ASP A 246 -2.69 -31.17 -10.60
C ASP A 246 -3.03 -30.40 -9.31
N ASN A 247 -3.58 -31.12 -8.31
CA ASN A 247 -3.95 -30.56 -7.02
C ASN A 247 -2.75 -30.09 -6.17
N LYS A 248 -1.53 -30.57 -6.45
CA LYS A 248 -0.25 -30.06 -5.91
C LYS A 248 0.41 -29.01 -6.80
N ARG A 249 -0.33 -28.49 -7.79
CA ARG A 249 0.08 -27.45 -8.74
C ARG A 249 1.28 -27.82 -9.60
N ARG A 250 1.50 -29.12 -9.80
CA ARG A 250 2.54 -29.69 -10.67
C ARG A 250 1.93 -29.99 -12.04
N LEU A 251 2.59 -29.62 -13.12
CA LEU A 251 2.27 -30.19 -14.44
C LEU A 251 2.70 -31.67 -14.44
N ARG A 252 1.85 -32.52 -15.01
CA ARG A 252 1.98 -33.98 -15.01
C ARG A 252 2.05 -34.53 -16.43
N GLY A 253 2.62 -35.72 -16.57
CA GLY A 253 2.83 -36.34 -17.89
C GLY A 253 1.51 -36.65 -18.61
N ASP A 254 0.52 -37.19 -17.90
CA ASP A 254 -0.82 -37.47 -18.42
C ASP A 254 -1.53 -36.21 -18.95
N ILE A 255 -1.55 -35.13 -18.18
CA ILE A 255 -2.15 -33.83 -18.56
C ILE A 255 -1.48 -33.28 -19.83
N LEU A 256 -0.16 -33.37 -19.93
CA LEU A 256 0.60 -32.96 -21.11
C LEU A 256 0.28 -33.84 -22.32
N GLN A 257 0.18 -35.15 -22.10
CA GLN A 257 -0.09 -36.15 -23.13
C GLN A 257 -1.50 -35.98 -23.73
N GLU A 258 -2.52 -35.80 -22.89
CA GLU A 258 -3.89 -35.52 -23.34
C GLU A 258 -3.96 -34.24 -24.19
N ALA A 259 -3.33 -33.15 -23.72
CA ALA A 259 -3.31 -31.87 -24.43
C ALA A 259 -2.61 -31.98 -25.80
N MET A 260 -1.51 -32.72 -25.90
CA MET A 260 -0.84 -32.97 -27.17
C MET A 260 -1.68 -33.80 -28.13
N ASP A 261 -2.35 -34.86 -27.66
CA ASP A 261 -3.18 -35.71 -28.52
C ASP A 261 -4.44 -34.98 -29.01
N GLU A 262 -5.02 -34.08 -28.21
CA GLU A 262 -6.06 -33.16 -28.69
C GLU A 262 -5.58 -32.23 -29.80
N ASP A 263 -4.38 -31.66 -29.68
CA ASP A 263 -3.88 -30.66 -30.61
C ASP A 263 -3.37 -31.30 -31.91
N ILE A 264 -2.82 -32.52 -31.84
CA ILE A 264 -2.53 -33.35 -33.02
C ILE A 264 -3.83 -33.68 -33.77
N LYS A 265 -4.92 -34.04 -33.07
CA LYS A 265 -6.25 -34.24 -33.69
C LYS A 265 -6.80 -32.98 -34.37
N LYS A 266 -6.38 -31.78 -33.95
CA LYS A 266 -6.70 -30.48 -34.57
C LYS A 266 -5.72 -30.10 -35.70
N GLY A 267 -4.75 -30.95 -36.05
CA GLY A 267 -3.74 -30.69 -37.08
C GLY A 267 -2.67 -29.68 -36.67
N LEU A 268 -2.44 -29.51 -35.37
CA LEU A 268 -1.33 -28.74 -34.80
C LEU A 268 -0.09 -29.65 -34.56
N ILE A 269 1.07 -29.03 -34.40
CA ILE A 269 2.37 -29.68 -34.26
C ILE A 269 2.97 -29.32 -32.90
N PRO A 270 2.86 -30.21 -31.89
CA PRO A 270 3.61 -30.11 -30.65
C PRO A 270 5.12 -30.07 -30.90
N PHE A 271 5.82 -29.06 -30.36
CA PHE A 271 7.27 -28.93 -30.59
C PHE A 271 8.12 -28.50 -29.39
N TYR A 272 7.53 -27.85 -28.40
CA TYR A 272 8.25 -27.27 -27.25
C TYR A 272 7.45 -27.36 -25.95
N VAL A 273 8.10 -27.71 -24.85
CA VAL A 273 7.53 -27.78 -23.51
C VAL A 273 8.45 -27.08 -22.52
N VAL A 274 7.89 -26.23 -21.66
CA VAL A 274 8.61 -25.66 -20.50
C VAL A 274 8.11 -26.34 -19.22
N ALA A 275 8.99 -27.11 -18.59
CA ALA A 275 8.81 -27.60 -17.23
C ALA A 275 9.44 -26.60 -16.24
N THR A 276 8.70 -26.21 -15.22
CA THR A 276 9.11 -25.21 -14.23
C THR A 276 9.50 -25.87 -12.91
N LEU A 277 10.72 -25.62 -12.45
CA LEU A 277 11.21 -26.05 -11.14
C LEU A 277 11.29 -24.84 -10.20
N GLY A 278 10.25 -24.66 -9.38
CA GLY A 278 10.04 -23.48 -8.54
C GLY A 278 9.23 -22.40 -9.26
N THR A 279 7.92 -22.63 -9.43
CA THR A 279 6.97 -21.68 -10.03
C THR A 279 6.98 -20.32 -9.31
N THR A 280 6.60 -19.24 -10.01
CA THR A 280 6.74 -17.88 -9.44
C THR A 280 5.74 -17.60 -8.32
N SER A 281 4.50 -18.08 -8.46
CA SER A 281 3.44 -17.81 -7.49
C SER A 281 3.67 -18.51 -6.15
N SER A 282 3.93 -19.83 -6.16
CA SER A 282 4.01 -20.64 -4.93
C SER A 282 5.19 -21.62 -4.86
N CYS A 283 6.19 -21.49 -5.74
CA CYS A 283 7.41 -22.31 -5.75
C CYS A 283 7.19 -23.84 -5.88
N THR A 284 6.18 -24.24 -6.65
CA THR A 284 5.91 -25.65 -6.96
C THR A 284 6.82 -26.20 -8.06
N PHE A 285 6.88 -27.54 -8.18
CA PHE A 285 7.81 -28.26 -9.07
C PHE A 285 7.05 -29.23 -9.98
N ASP A 286 7.13 -29.00 -11.29
CA ASP A 286 6.54 -29.88 -12.30
C ASP A 286 7.11 -31.31 -12.24
N ALA A 287 6.35 -32.32 -12.67
CA ALA A 287 6.79 -33.71 -12.73
C ALA A 287 7.72 -33.93 -13.93
N LEU A 288 8.95 -33.45 -13.82
CA LEU A 288 9.95 -33.42 -14.89
C LEU A 288 10.27 -34.81 -15.46
N ASP A 289 10.25 -35.86 -14.63
CA ASP A 289 10.45 -37.24 -15.07
C ASP A 289 9.32 -37.73 -15.96
N GLU A 290 8.06 -37.51 -15.57
CA GLU A 290 6.86 -37.85 -16.35
C GLU A 290 6.77 -37.02 -17.65
N ILE A 291 6.99 -35.70 -17.56
CA ILE A 291 6.99 -34.78 -18.70
C ILE A 291 8.09 -35.17 -19.70
N GLY A 292 9.27 -35.57 -19.20
CA GLY A 292 10.39 -36.02 -20.02
C GLY A 292 10.08 -37.27 -20.83
N ASP A 293 9.36 -38.24 -20.27
CA ASP A 293 8.96 -39.45 -21.02
C ASP A 293 8.01 -39.11 -22.17
N VAL A 294 7.03 -38.22 -21.93
CA VAL A 294 6.13 -37.71 -22.98
C VAL A 294 6.91 -36.98 -24.06
N CYS A 295 7.81 -36.07 -23.69
CA CYS A 295 8.61 -35.30 -24.66
C CYS A 295 9.53 -36.19 -25.48
N MET A 296 10.22 -37.15 -24.85
CA MET A 296 11.12 -38.10 -25.52
C MET A 296 10.36 -39.00 -26.50
N SER A 297 9.22 -39.57 -26.09
CA SER A 297 8.42 -40.47 -26.94
C SER A 297 7.93 -39.80 -28.24
N ARG A 298 7.83 -38.47 -28.25
CA ARG A 298 7.35 -37.65 -29.38
C ARG A 298 8.44 -36.75 -29.99
N ASN A 299 9.70 -36.84 -29.52
CA ASN A 299 10.85 -36.08 -30.01
C ASN A 299 10.67 -34.54 -29.91
N ILE A 300 9.90 -34.11 -28.91
CA ILE A 300 9.54 -32.73 -28.58
C ILE A 300 10.64 -32.10 -27.72
N TRP A 301 10.91 -30.80 -27.89
CA TRP A 301 11.95 -30.12 -27.11
C TRP A 301 11.47 -29.84 -25.69
N LEU A 302 12.20 -30.34 -24.69
CA LEU A 302 11.94 -30.07 -23.28
C LEU A 302 12.95 -29.05 -22.72
N HIS A 303 12.45 -27.90 -22.31
CA HIS A 303 13.19 -26.87 -21.60
C HIS A 303 12.83 -26.86 -20.12
N VAL A 304 13.83 -26.77 -19.25
CA VAL A 304 13.66 -26.66 -17.80
C VAL A 304 13.98 -25.24 -17.34
N ASP A 305 12.97 -24.49 -16.91
CA ASP A 305 13.15 -23.22 -16.21
C ASP A 305 13.24 -23.47 -14.70
N ALA A 306 14.45 -23.39 -14.17
CA ALA A 306 14.74 -23.45 -12.74
C ALA A 306 15.21 -22.09 -12.20
N ALA A 307 14.82 -20.96 -12.81
CA ALA A 307 15.37 -19.62 -12.55
C ALA A 307 15.67 -19.31 -11.07
N TYR A 308 14.76 -19.64 -10.14
CA TYR A 308 14.97 -19.48 -8.70
C TYR A 308 15.57 -20.73 -8.04
N ALA A 309 14.83 -21.84 -8.03
CA ALA A 309 15.18 -23.04 -7.26
C ALA A 309 16.45 -23.75 -7.76
N GLY A 310 16.90 -23.49 -8.99
CA GLY A 310 18.14 -24.02 -9.55
C GLY A 310 19.37 -23.75 -8.67
N SER A 311 19.40 -22.61 -7.96
CA SER A 311 20.48 -22.30 -7.02
C SER A 311 20.55 -23.28 -5.84
N ALA A 312 19.43 -23.90 -5.47
CA ALA A 312 19.39 -24.84 -4.35
C ALA A 312 19.97 -26.22 -4.69
N PHE A 313 20.02 -26.60 -5.98
CA PHE A 313 20.53 -27.91 -6.42
C PHE A 313 22.06 -28.05 -6.29
N ILE A 314 22.76 -26.97 -5.93
CA ILE A 314 24.15 -27.06 -5.44
C ILE A 314 24.24 -27.85 -4.12
N CYS A 315 23.15 -27.95 -3.36
CA CYS A 315 23.02 -28.80 -2.18
C CYS A 315 22.43 -30.17 -2.62
N PRO A 316 23.16 -31.29 -2.45
CA PRO A 316 22.72 -32.60 -2.95
C PRO A 316 21.32 -33.03 -2.49
N GLU A 317 20.92 -32.66 -1.28
CA GLU A 317 19.65 -33.02 -0.65
C GLU A 317 18.40 -32.46 -1.36
N TYR A 318 18.53 -31.42 -2.21
CA TYR A 318 17.41 -30.88 -3.00
C TYR A 318 17.37 -31.39 -4.44
N ARG A 319 18.38 -32.16 -4.88
CA ARG A 319 18.48 -32.62 -6.29
C ARG A 319 17.39 -33.62 -6.70
N TYR A 320 16.65 -34.21 -5.77
CA TYR A 320 15.49 -35.06 -6.09
C TYR A 320 14.40 -34.31 -6.86
N LEU A 321 14.33 -32.97 -6.71
CA LEU A 321 13.43 -32.09 -7.46
C LEU A 321 13.83 -31.91 -8.93
N MET A 322 15.02 -32.37 -9.34
CA MET A 322 15.48 -32.44 -10.74
C MET A 322 15.36 -33.84 -11.35
N LYS A 323 14.69 -34.81 -10.69
CA LYS A 323 14.50 -36.16 -11.26
C LYS A 323 13.88 -36.04 -12.67
N GLY A 324 14.55 -36.57 -13.70
CA GLY A 324 14.16 -36.40 -15.10
C GLY A 324 14.97 -35.36 -15.89
N VAL A 325 15.88 -34.60 -15.27
CA VAL A 325 16.72 -33.60 -15.96
C VAL A 325 17.58 -34.19 -17.08
N GLU A 326 17.93 -35.48 -16.99
CA GLU A 326 18.59 -36.23 -18.04
C GLU A 326 17.77 -36.38 -19.33
N LYS A 327 16.47 -36.09 -19.30
CA LYS A 327 15.54 -36.11 -20.44
C LYS A 327 15.39 -34.75 -21.12
N ALA A 328 15.73 -33.65 -20.46
CA ALA A 328 15.60 -32.28 -21.00
C ALA A 328 16.58 -32.01 -22.15
N ASP A 329 16.22 -31.15 -23.11
CA ASP A 329 17.12 -30.65 -24.17
C ASP A 329 17.93 -29.43 -23.71
N SER A 330 17.34 -28.62 -22.82
CA SER A 330 17.94 -27.42 -22.27
C SER A 330 17.50 -27.13 -20.82
N PHE A 331 18.38 -26.49 -20.05
CA PHE A 331 18.15 -26.15 -18.64
C PHE A 331 18.65 -24.72 -18.38
N ASN A 332 17.91 -23.90 -17.63
CA ASN A 332 18.42 -22.62 -17.13
C ASN A 332 18.19 -22.44 -15.63
N PHE A 333 19.09 -21.67 -15.00
CA PHE A 333 18.79 -21.02 -13.73
C PHE A 333 19.54 -19.69 -13.58
N ASN A 334 19.18 -18.90 -12.56
CA ASN A 334 19.80 -17.60 -12.35
C ASN A 334 20.72 -17.61 -11.10
N PRO A 335 22.05 -17.71 -11.29
CA PRO A 335 23.02 -17.28 -10.28
C PRO A 335 22.69 -15.91 -9.68
N HIS A 336 22.14 -15.00 -10.49
CA HIS A 336 21.70 -13.68 -10.05
C HIS A 336 20.43 -13.62 -9.20
N LYS A 337 19.73 -14.74 -8.95
CA LYS A 337 18.68 -14.76 -7.94
C LYS A 337 19.25 -15.10 -6.57
N TRP A 338 19.79 -16.30 -6.39
CA TRP A 338 20.03 -16.85 -5.05
C TRP A 338 21.44 -17.42 -4.83
N MET A 339 22.38 -17.17 -5.75
CA MET A 339 23.76 -17.72 -5.69
C MET A 339 24.85 -16.64 -5.54
N LEU A 340 24.50 -15.48 -4.96
CA LEU A 340 25.42 -14.38 -4.60
C LEU A 340 26.23 -13.74 -5.76
N VAL A 341 25.89 -14.00 -7.02
CA VAL A 341 26.44 -13.29 -8.21
C VAL A 341 25.52 -12.13 -8.59
N ASN A 342 26.02 -10.90 -8.72
CA ASN A 342 25.15 -9.75 -9.05
C ASN A 342 24.45 -9.91 -10.42
N PHE A 343 23.27 -9.30 -10.59
CA PHE A 343 22.60 -9.16 -11.90
C PHE A 343 23.47 -8.37 -12.90
N ASP A 344 23.50 -8.68 -14.21
CA ASP A 344 22.95 -9.83 -14.92
C ASP A 344 23.88 -11.06 -14.85
N CYS A 345 23.29 -12.27 -14.78
CA CYS A 345 23.98 -13.57 -14.88
C CYS A 345 22.96 -14.72 -14.89
N SER A 346 22.47 -15.16 -16.05
CA SER A 346 21.56 -16.30 -16.19
C SER A 346 22.29 -17.44 -16.92
N ALA A 347 22.47 -18.58 -16.25
CA ALA A 347 23.22 -19.70 -16.83
C ALA A 347 22.26 -20.65 -17.55
N MET A 348 22.61 -21.01 -18.78
CA MET A 348 21.82 -21.87 -19.66
C MET A 348 22.70 -22.99 -20.24
N TRP A 349 22.22 -24.23 -20.23
CA TRP A 349 22.88 -25.40 -20.84
C TRP A 349 22.04 -25.98 -21.98
N LEU A 350 22.73 -26.53 -22.97
CA LEU A 350 22.18 -27.06 -24.21
C LEU A 350 22.84 -28.41 -24.54
N LYS A 351 22.04 -29.45 -24.81
CA LYS A 351 22.57 -30.73 -25.32
C LYS A 351 23.00 -30.68 -26.78
N GLN A 352 22.29 -29.89 -27.59
CA GLN A 352 22.50 -29.76 -29.03
C GLN A 352 22.44 -28.28 -29.44
N PRO A 353 23.46 -27.48 -29.09
CA PRO A 353 23.46 -26.04 -29.36
C PRO A 353 23.48 -25.70 -30.86
N ARG A 354 23.83 -26.65 -31.75
CA ARG A 354 23.70 -26.48 -33.21
C ARG A 354 22.33 -25.92 -33.63
N TRP A 355 21.23 -26.38 -33.01
CA TRP A 355 19.88 -25.89 -33.33
C TRP A 355 19.67 -24.41 -32.99
N ILE A 356 20.46 -23.89 -32.04
CA ILE A 356 20.46 -22.49 -31.64
C ILE A 356 21.35 -21.69 -32.58
N VAL A 357 22.52 -22.24 -32.94
CA VAL A 357 23.39 -21.69 -33.98
C VAL A 357 22.61 -21.54 -35.29
N ASP A 358 21.94 -22.59 -35.76
CA ASP A 358 21.13 -22.60 -36.99
C ASP A 358 19.98 -21.58 -36.93
N ALA A 359 19.38 -21.36 -35.76
CA ALA A 359 18.33 -20.35 -35.56
C ALA A 359 18.84 -18.90 -35.65
N PHE A 360 20.14 -18.67 -35.45
CA PHE A 360 20.75 -17.33 -35.36
C PHE A 360 21.94 -17.10 -36.32
N ASN A 361 22.24 -18.04 -37.22
CA ASN A 361 23.48 -18.00 -37.99
C ASN A 361 23.52 -16.83 -38.99
N VAL A 362 24.35 -15.83 -38.67
CA VAL A 362 24.70 -14.71 -39.57
C VAL A 362 26.22 -14.52 -39.49
N ASP A 363 26.95 -15.00 -40.50
CA ASP A 363 28.43 -15.04 -40.51
C ASP A 363 29.05 -14.20 -41.65
N PRO A 364 28.98 -12.85 -41.58
CA PRO A 364 29.59 -11.96 -42.56
C PRO A 364 31.12 -11.99 -42.47
N LEU A 365 31.81 -11.62 -43.56
CA LEU A 365 33.26 -11.78 -43.69
C LEU A 365 34.09 -11.10 -42.57
N TYR A 366 33.64 -9.93 -42.08
CA TYR A 366 34.32 -9.18 -41.00
C TYR A 366 34.21 -9.85 -39.62
N LEU A 367 33.47 -10.93 -39.52
CA LEU A 367 33.22 -11.70 -38.30
C LEU A 367 33.91 -13.08 -38.30
N LYS A 368 34.63 -13.44 -39.37
CA LYS A 368 35.35 -14.73 -39.51
C LYS A 368 36.75 -14.69 -38.93
N HIS A 369 37.29 -15.86 -38.58
CA HIS A 369 38.67 -16.03 -38.10
C HIS A 369 39.15 -17.48 -38.21
N ASP A 370 40.46 -17.69 -38.21
CA ASP A 370 41.08 -19.00 -38.45
C ASP A 370 40.75 -20.08 -37.38
N GLN A 371 40.30 -19.67 -36.18
CA GLN A 371 39.88 -20.58 -35.10
C GLN A 371 38.37 -20.92 -35.10
N GLN A 372 37.64 -20.65 -36.19
CA GLN A 372 36.20 -20.96 -36.25
C GLN A 372 35.96 -22.47 -36.09
N GLY A 373 35.02 -22.84 -35.20
CA GLY A 373 34.70 -24.23 -34.88
C GLY A 373 35.65 -24.91 -33.88
N SER A 374 36.77 -24.29 -33.50
CA SER A 374 37.68 -24.81 -32.46
C SER A 374 37.22 -24.49 -31.03
N ALA A 375 36.38 -23.46 -30.88
CA ALA A 375 35.79 -23.01 -29.62
C ALA A 375 34.40 -22.38 -29.90
N PRO A 376 33.50 -22.25 -28.89
CA PRO A 376 32.18 -21.68 -29.11
C PRO A 376 32.22 -20.16 -29.38
N ASP A 377 31.78 -19.77 -30.57
CA ASP A 377 31.44 -18.38 -30.90
C ASP A 377 30.08 -18.04 -30.28
N TYR A 378 30.10 -17.60 -29.02
CA TYR A 378 28.88 -17.39 -28.22
C TYR A 378 27.87 -16.38 -28.80
N ARG A 379 28.24 -15.52 -29.77
CA ARG A 379 27.26 -14.73 -30.56
C ARG A 379 26.14 -15.59 -31.17
N HIS A 380 26.43 -16.85 -31.52
CA HIS A 380 25.48 -17.78 -32.13
C HIS A 380 24.61 -18.53 -31.11
N TRP A 381 24.84 -18.29 -29.81
CA TRP A 381 24.15 -18.95 -28.69
C TRP A 381 23.24 -17.98 -27.92
N GLN A 382 23.12 -16.74 -28.38
CA GLN A 382 22.36 -15.66 -27.75
C GLN A 382 21.71 -14.76 -28.82
N ILE A 383 20.80 -13.88 -28.42
CA ILE A 383 20.10 -12.96 -29.34
C ILE A 383 20.99 -11.80 -29.84
N PRO A 384 21.77 -11.08 -28.99
CA PRO A 384 22.61 -9.96 -29.46
C PRO A 384 23.98 -10.42 -29.99
N LEU A 385 24.63 -9.63 -30.84
CA LEU A 385 26.01 -9.90 -31.27
C LEU A 385 27.00 -9.75 -30.10
N GLY A 386 27.04 -8.58 -29.46
CA GLY A 386 27.99 -8.27 -28.40
C GLY A 386 27.65 -8.92 -27.06
N ARG A 387 28.68 -9.31 -26.29
CA ARG A 387 28.55 -9.76 -24.89
C ARG A 387 29.72 -9.30 -24.04
N ARG A 388 29.43 -8.97 -22.77
CA ARG A 388 30.40 -8.56 -21.75
C ARG A 388 31.02 -9.77 -21.04
N PHE A 389 32.11 -9.55 -20.31
CA PHE A 389 32.81 -10.61 -19.58
C PHE A 389 32.08 -11.01 -18.28
N ARG A 390 30.92 -11.69 -18.42
CA ARG A 390 30.05 -12.11 -17.31
C ARG A 390 30.66 -13.20 -16.43
N ALA A 391 31.39 -14.15 -17.04
CA ALA A 391 32.00 -15.27 -16.33
C ALA A 391 32.99 -14.85 -15.23
N LEU A 392 33.59 -13.66 -15.33
CA LEU A 392 34.56 -13.14 -14.37
C LEU A 392 33.99 -13.02 -12.95
N LYS A 393 32.76 -12.51 -12.79
CA LYS A 393 32.12 -12.40 -11.46
C LYS A 393 31.63 -13.73 -10.91
N LEU A 394 31.20 -14.65 -11.78
CA LEU A 394 30.90 -16.02 -11.39
C LEU A 394 32.17 -16.70 -10.85
N TRP A 395 33.30 -16.57 -11.56
CA TRP A 395 34.60 -17.10 -11.12
C TRP A 395 35.06 -16.54 -9.76
N PHE A 396 34.94 -15.22 -9.55
CA PHE A 396 35.28 -14.60 -8.26
C PHE A 396 34.40 -15.13 -7.12
N VAL A 397 33.09 -15.21 -7.30
CA VAL A 397 32.16 -15.73 -6.28
C VAL A 397 32.46 -17.19 -5.97
N LEU A 398 32.61 -18.04 -6.99
CA LEU A 398 32.91 -19.47 -6.80
C LEU A 398 34.24 -19.69 -6.09
N ARG A 399 35.29 -18.93 -6.43
CA ARG A 399 36.62 -19.08 -5.81
C ARG A 399 36.73 -18.48 -4.41
N LEU A 400 36.07 -17.35 -4.13
CA LEU A 400 36.22 -16.62 -2.86
C LEU A 400 35.24 -17.09 -1.78
N TYR A 401 34.09 -17.68 -2.15
CA TYR A 401 33.18 -18.30 -1.18
C TYR A 401 33.32 -19.82 -1.12
N GLY A 402 33.59 -20.49 -2.24
CA GLY A 402 33.60 -21.94 -2.32
C GLY A 402 32.19 -22.56 -2.23
N VAL A 403 32.06 -23.78 -2.74
CA VAL A 403 30.77 -24.49 -2.83
C VAL A 403 30.13 -24.68 -1.45
N GLU A 404 30.92 -24.98 -0.42
CA GLU A 404 30.43 -25.23 0.94
C GLU A 404 29.69 -24.01 1.54
N ASN A 405 30.22 -22.80 1.38
CA ASN A 405 29.58 -21.60 1.94
C ASN A 405 28.37 -21.16 1.10
N LEU A 406 28.39 -21.40 -0.21
CA LEU A 406 27.20 -21.21 -1.05
C LEU A 406 26.07 -22.17 -0.64
N GLN A 407 26.38 -23.45 -0.36
CA GLN A 407 25.41 -24.40 0.19
C GLN A 407 24.89 -23.95 1.57
N LYS A 408 25.76 -23.49 2.48
CA LYS A 408 25.34 -22.95 3.79
C LYS A 408 24.40 -21.75 3.64
N HIS A 409 24.64 -20.86 2.67
CA HIS A 409 23.77 -19.71 2.37
C HIS A 409 22.36 -20.16 1.96
N ILE A 410 22.24 -21.11 1.02
CA ILE A 410 20.93 -21.68 0.63
C ILE A 410 20.24 -22.33 1.83
N ARG A 411 20.94 -23.22 2.55
CA ARG A 411 20.41 -23.93 3.73
C ARG A 411 19.88 -22.95 4.79
N LYS A 412 20.61 -21.86 5.05
CA LYS A 412 20.18 -20.78 5.97
C LYS A 412 18.87 -20.15 5.50
N HIS A 413 18.75 -19.78 4.22
CA HIS A 413 17.53 -19.16 3.70
C HIS A 413 16.31 -20.09 3.76
N ILE A 414 16.49 -21.40 3.52
CA ILE A 414 15.41 -22.39 3.64
C ILE A 414 15.02 -22.58 5.11
N ALA A 415 15.98 -22.65 6.04
CA ALA A 415 15.71 -22.70 7.47
C ALA A 415 14.94 -21.47 7.98
N LEU A 416 15.26 -20.26 7.48
CA LEU A 416 14.53 -19.03 7.82
C LEU A 416 13.09 -19.01 7.27
N ALA A 417 12.84 -19.64 6.11
CA ALA A 417 11.47 -19.82 5.60
C ALA A 417 10.67 -20.78 6.48
N HIS A 418 11.23 -21.93 6.88
CA HIS A 418 10.59 -22.84 7.83
C HIS A 418 10.40 -22.24 9.23
N LEU A 419 11.28 -21.32 9.68
CA LEU A 419 11.04 -20.54 10.89
C LEU A 419 9.76 -19.69 10.75
N PHE A 420 9.61 -18.98 9.62
CA PHE A 420 8.39 -18.20 9.36
C PHE A 420 7.14 -19.08 9.21
N GLU A 421 7.25 -20.22 8.52
CA GLU A 421 6.18 -21.23 8.43
C GLU A 421 5.72 -21.70 9.82
N LYS A 422 6.66 -22.02 10.71
CA LYS A 422 6.38 -22.41 12.10
C LYS A 422 5.69 -21.29 12.88
N LEU A 423 6.09 -20.04 12.66
CA LEU A 423 5.44 -18.88 13.27
C LEU A 423 4.00 -18.71 12.78
N CYS A 424 3.75 -18.78 11.46
CA CYS A 424 2.40 -18.75 10.89
C CYS A 424 1.51 -19.90 11.39
N THR A 425 2.02 -21.14 11.36
CA THR A 425 1.25 -22.32 11.78
C THR A 425 1.00 -22.39 13.29
N SER A 426 1.74 -21.62 14.09
CA SER A 426 1.48 -21.45 15.53
C SER A 426 0.35 -20.48 15.88
N ASP A 427 -0.15 -19.69 14.91
CA ASP A 427 -1.26 -18.75 15.08
C ASP A 427 -2.48 -19.25 14.30
N GLU A 428 -3.51 -19.70 15.01
CA GLU A 428 -4.69 -20.36 14.44
C GLU A 428 -5.47 -19.50 13.43
N ARG A 429 -5.23 -18.18 13.39
CA ARG A 429 -5.87 -17.25 12.45
C ARG A 429 -5.31 -17.38 11.03
N PHE A 430 -4.11 -17.93 10.89
CA PHE A 430 -3.42 -18.07 9.61
C PHE A 430 -3.48 -19.50 9.06
N GLU A 431 -3.24 -19.61 7.76
CA GLU A 431 -3.03 -20.87 7.06
C GLU A 431 -1.92 -20.74 6.00
N ILE A 432 -1.22 -21.84 5.77
CA ILE A 432 -0.22 -22.00 4.70
C ILE A 432 -0.96 -22.50 3.46
N VAL A 433 -0.70 -21.86 2.31
CA VAL A 433 -1.42 -22.09 1.05
C VAL A 433 -0.73 -23.11 0.16
N GLU A 434 0.58 -23.29 0.29
CA GLU A 434 1.40 -24.24 -0.47
C GLU A 434 2.57 -24.76 0.39
N GLU A 435 3.01 -26.00 0.13
CA GLU A 435 4.11 -26.68 0.84
C GLU A 435 5.43 -25.88 0.77
N VAL A 436 5.96 -25.46 1.93
CA VAL A 436 7.20 -24.68 2.03
C VAL A 436 8.39 -25.58 1.71
N THR A 437 8.84 -25.56 0.46
CA THR A 437 9.93 -26.42 -0.04
C THR A 437 11.28 -25.69 -0.13
N MET A 438 11.26 -24.35 -0.17
CA MET A 438 12.40 -23.47 -0.46
C MET A 438 12.31 -22.19 0.38
N GLY A 439 13.05 -21.13 0.02
CA GLY A 439 13.02 -19.83 0.69
C GLY A 439 11.77 -18.96 0.42
N LEU A 440 10.60 -19.55 0.18
CA LEU A 440 9.32 -18.86 -0.04
C LEU A 440 8.23 -19.48 0.84
N VAL A 441 7.50 -18.64 1.58
CA VAL A 441 6.28 -19.02 2.30
C VAL A 441 5.07 -18.32 1.66
N CYS A 442 4.03 -19.09 1.38
CA CYS A 442 2.74 -18.59 0.88
C CYS A 442 1.69 -18.76 1.99
N PHE A 443 1.19 -17.65 2.52
CA PHE A 443 0.35 -17.64 3.72
C PHE A 443 -0.80 -16.65 3.59
N ARG A 444 -1.86 -16.86 4.37
CA ARG A 444 -3.01 -15.95 4.45
C ARG A 444 -3.68 -16.03 5.81
N LEU A 445 -4.47 -15.01 6.14
CA LEU A 445 -5.53 -15.13 7.14
C LEU A 445 -6.65 -16.00 6.60
N LYS A 446 -7.16 -16.90 7.44
CA LYS A 446 -8.37 -17.69 7.19
C LYS A 446 -9.57 -16.75 7.02
N GLY A 447 -10.34 -16.97 5.97
CA GLY A 447 -11.49 -16.13 5.63
C GLY A 447 -11.44 -15.65 4.19
N SER A 448 -11.93 -14.44 3.94
CA SER A 448 -12.12 -13.91 2.59
C SER A 448 -10.84 -13.39 1.94
N ASN A 449 -10.92 -12.97 0.68
CA ASN A 449 -9.80 -12.34 -0.01
C ASN A 449 -9.59 -10.90 0.45
N GLU A 450 -10.68 -10.19 0.74
CA GLU A 450 -10.70 -8.76 1.11
C GLU A 450 -9.96 -8.50 2.42
N ILE A 451 -10.08 -9.40 3.42
CA ILE A 451 -9.31 -9.29 4.67
C ILE A 451 -7.79 -9.48 4.44
N ASN A 452 -7.40 -10.22 3.41
CA ASN A 452 -6.00 -10.46 3.05
C ASN A 452 -5.44 -9.31 2.19
N GLU A 453 -6.27 -8.71 1.34
CA GLU A 453 -5.95 -7.45 0.66
C GLU A 453 -5.77 -6.28 1.65
N GLU A 454 -6.64 -6.18 2.66
CA GLU A 454 -6.49 -5.24 3.78
C GLU A 454 -5.20 -5.49 4.57
N LEU A 455 -4.94 -6.74 4.95
CA LEU A 455 -3.71 -7.14 5.67
C LEU A 455 -2.45 -6.71 4.89
N LEU A 456 -2.37 -7.04 3.60
CA LEU A 456 -1.23 -6.63 2.77
C LEU A 456 -1.10 -5.11 2.70
N ARG A 457 -2.22 -4.39 2.53
CA ARG A 457 -2.21 -2.92 2.43
C ARG A 457 -1.68 -2.28 3.71
N ARG A 458 -2.03 -2.81 4.88
CA ARG A 458 -1.50 -2.35 6.19
C ARG A 458 -0.01 -2.63 6.34
N ILE A 459 0.41 -3.86 6.07
CA ILE A 459 1.83 -4.25 6.17
C ILE A 459 2.71 -3.35 5.28
N ASN A 460 2.35 -3.22 4.00
CA ASN A 460 3.09 -2.38 3.05
C ASN A 460 2.97 -0.88 3.37
N GLY A 461 1.79 -0.43 3.81
CA GLY A 461 1.54 0.98 4.16
C GLY A 461 2.32 1.46 5.39
N ARG A 462 2.58 0.57 6.35
CA ARG A 462 3.46 0.83 7.51
C ARG A 462 4.95 0.82 7.14
N GLY A 463 5.31 0.26 5.99
CA GLY A 463 6.64 0.37 5.37
C GLY A 463 7.79 -0.30 6.13
N LYS A 464 7.50 -1.07 7.20
CA LYS A 464 8.55 -1.80 7.94
C LYS A 464 9.10 -2.97 7.14
N ILE A 465 8.22 -3.73 6.50
CA ILE A 465 8.55 -4.84 5.60
C ILE A 465 7.81 -4.66 4.28
N HIS A 466 8.28 -5.34 3.22
CA HIS A 466 7.60 -5.30 1.92
C HIS A 466 7.26 -6.69 1.41
N LEU A 467 5.97 -6.92 1.16
CA LEU A 467 5.40 -8.14 0.60
C LEU A 467 4.65 -7.85 -0.71
N VAL A 468 4.45 -8.87 -1.53
CA VAL A 468 3.53 -8.84 -2.68
C VAL A 468 2.59 -10.04 -2.62
N PRO A 469 1.39 -9.95 -3.19
CA PRO A 469 0.45 -11.06 -3.18
C PRO A 469 0.70 -12.01 -4.35
N SER A 470 0.00 -13.13 -4.35
CA SER A 470 -0.39 -13.83 -5.57
C SER A 470 -1.80 -14.38 -5.43
N LYS A 471 -2.35 -14.90 -6.53
CA LYS A 471 -3.71 -15.42 -6.61
C LYS A 471 -3.74 -16.68 -7.50
N ILE A 472 -4.25 -17.79 -6.96
CA ILE A 472 -4.36 -19.09 -7.65
C ILE A 472 -5.78 -19.61 -7.42
N ASP A 473 -6.49 -20.01 -8.48
CA ASP A 473 -7.88 -20.51 -8.42
C ASP A 473 -8.80 -19.71 -7.48
N ASP A 474 -8.77 -18.39 -7.65
CA ASP A 474 -9.47 -17.36 -6.87
C ASP A 474 -9.05 -17.19 -5.38
N VAL A 475 -8.10 -17.97 -4.87
CA VAL A 475 -7.51 -17.77 -3.53
C VAL A 475 -6.42 -16.70 -3.58
N TYR A 476 -6.63 -15.58 -2.88
CA TYR A 476 -5.62 -14.53 -2.66
C TYR A 476 -4.76 -14.84 -1.44
N PHE A 477 -3.44 -14.67 -1.56
CA PHE A 477 -2.49 -14.93 -0.47
C PHE A 477 -1.26 -14.03 -0.54
N LEU A 478 -0.57 -13.90 0.59
CA LEU A 478 0.66 -13.11 0.74
C LEU A 478 1.87 -14.03 0.52
N ARG A 479 2.92 -13.48 -0.08
CA ARG A 479 4.19 -14.17 -0.32
C ARG A 479 5.30 -13.53 0.51
N LEU A 480 6.00 -14.33 1.30
CA LEU A 480 7.23 -13.93 1.99
C LEU A 480 8.41 -14.74 1.44
N ALA A 481 9.28 -14.08 0.68
CA ALA A 481 10.53 -14.64 0.18
C ALA A 481 11.71 -14.22 1.07
N ILE A 482 12.62 -15.14 1.39
CA ILE A 482 13.84 -14.85 2.15
C ILE A 482 14.90 -14.29 1.19
N CYS A 483 14.96 -12.96 1.06
CA CYS A 483 15.74 -12.31 0.00
C CYS A 483 17.18 -11.98 0.38
N SER A 484 17.42 -11.35 1.54
CA SER A 484 18.74 -10.79 1.84
C SER A 484 19.75 -11.83 2.32
N ARG A 485 20.98 -11.77 1.79
CA ARG A 485 22.15 -12.48 2.34
C ARG A 485 22.41 -12.18 3.82
N PHE A 486 21.93 -11.04 4.31
CA PHE A 486 22.11 -10.60 5.68
C PHE A 486 20.99 -11.06 6.62
N SER A 487 19.89 -11.64 6.11
CA SER A 487 18.73 -12.03 6.94
C SER A 487 19.12 -13.00 8.07
N GLU A 488 18.60 -12.74 9.25
CA GLU A 488 18.77 -13.52 10.48
C GLU A 488 17.41 -13.88 11.09
N GLU A 489 17.39 -14.78 12.08
CA GLU A 489 16.16 -15.20 12.77
C GLU A 489 15.43 -13.99 13.41
N SER A 490 16.20 -13.02 13.91
CA SER A 490 15.71 -11.74 14.43
C SER A 490 14.91 -10.93 13.40
N ASP A 491 15.36 -10.87 12.15
CA ASP A 491 14.63 -10.21 11.07
C ASP A 491 13.30 -10.93 10.77
N ILE A 492 13.28 -12.28 10.83
CA ILE A 492 12.06 -13.08 10.63
C ILE A 492 11.04 -12.86 11.75
N HIS A 493 11.51 -12.77 13.01
CA HIS A 493 10.64 -12.41 14.13
C HIS A 493 10.08 -10.99 14.00
N ILE A 494 10.87 -10.00 13.53
CA ILE A 494 10.38 -8.65 13.24
C ILE A 494 9.32 -8.66 12.13
N SER A 495 9.55 -9.41 11.05
CA SER A 495 8.59 -9.55 9.95
C SER A 495 7.29 -10.23 10.40
N TRP A 496 7.38 -11.26 11.25
CA TRP A 496 6.20 -11.91 11.83
C TRP A 496 5.45 -11.03 12.81
N GLU A 497 6.14 -10.23 13.64
CA GLU A 497 5.50 -9.29 14.56
C GLU A 497 4.68 -8.24 13.79
N GLU A 498 5.21 -7.72 12.68
CA GLU A 498 4.48 -6.77 11.84
C GLU A 498 3.27 -7.40 11.14
N VAL A 499 3.37 -8.67 10.72
CA VAL A 499 2.22 -9.45 10.21
C VAL A 499 1.15 -9.65 11.29
N LYS A 500 1.54 -10.03 12.51
CA LYS A 500 0.60 -10.20 13.64
C LYS A 500 -0.10 -8.91 14.01
N ILE A 501 0.63 -7.81 14.23
CA ILE A 501 0.03 -6.51 14.58
C ILE A 501 -0.96 -6.07 13.49
N SER A 502 -0.59 -6.23 12.22
CA SER A 502 -1.48 -5.89 11.10
C SER A 502 -2.73 -6.79 11.08
N ALA A 503 -2.62 -8.08 11.43
CA ALA A 503 -3.75 -8.99 11.55
C ALA A 503 -4.64 -8.72 12.78
N ASP A 504 -4.05 -8.33 13.91
CA ASP A 504 -4.78 -7.88 15.10
C ASP A 504 -5.66 -6.67 14.75
N GLU A 505 -5.13 -5.70 14.01
CA GLU A 505 -5.87 -4.53 13.52
C GLU A 505 -6.98 -4.89 12.50
N VAL A 506 -6.75 -5.85 11.60
CA VAL A 506 -7.74 -6.32 10.60
C VAL A 506 -8.89 -7.07 11.24
N LEU A 507 -8.60 -7.89 12.26
CA LEU A 507 -9.56 -8.78 12.91
C LEU A 507 -10.21 -8.17 14.16
N ALA A 508 -9.83 -6.95 14.56
CA ALA A 508 -10.32 -6.27 15.74
C ALA A 508 -11.84 -6.06 15.73
N GLN A 509 -12.57 -6.90 16.48
CA GLN A 509 -13.98 -6.71 16.77
C GLN A 509 -14.14 -5.58 17.80
N LYS A 510 -14.60 -4.40 17.37
CA LYS A 510 -14.69 -3.21 18.23
C LYS A 510 -16.13 -2.87 18.69
N PRO A 511 -16.35 -2.60 19.99
CA PRO A 511 -17.59 -2.01 20.48
C PRO A 511 -17.67 -0.51 20.16
N GLY A 512 -18.88 0.06 20.22
CA GLY A 512 -19.10 1.51 20.11
C GLY A 512 -19.20 2.09 18.69
N GLY A 513 -19.11 1.25 17.64
CA GLY A 513 -19.40 1.63 16.26
C GLY A 513 -18.49 2.74 15.71
N ARG A 514 -18.99 3.98 15.66
CA ARG A 514 -18.24 5.17 15.24
C ARG A 514 -17.29 5.73 16.31
N ILE A 515 -17.28 5.19 17.51
CA ILE A 515 -16.15 5.38 18.43
C ILE A 515 -15.00 4.51 17.90
N HIS A 516 -13.93 5.14 17.43
CA HIS A 516 -12.80 4.44 16.83
C HIS A 516 -11.50 5.23 17.03
N SER A 517 -10.82 4.91 18.12
CA SER A 517 -9.47 5.39 18.38
C SER A 517 -8.45 4.41 17.81
N CYS A 518 -7.33 4.90 17.27
CA CYS A 518 -6.18 4.08 16.87
C CYS A 518 -4.89 4.91 16.91
N TRP A 519 -3.74 4.25 16.79
CA TRP A 519 -2.43 4.91 16.76
C TRP A 519 -2.01 5.27 15.33
N LEU A 520 -1.42 6.44 15.16
CA LEU A 520 -0.70 6.85 13.95
C LEU A 520 0.53 7.64 14.39
N GLY A 521 1.72 7.25 13.94
CA GLY A 521 2.99 7.83 14.42
C GLY A 521 3.10 7.82 15.94
N ASP A 522 3.21 9.02 16.52
CA ASP A 522 3.27 9.31 17.96
C ASP A 522 1.91 9.69 18.58
N ALA A 523 0.82 9.62 17.82
CA ALA A 523 -0.51 10.15 18.19
C ALA A 523 -1.58 9.07 18.36
N VAL A 524 -2.52 9.30 19.30
CA VAL A 524 -3.84 8.64 19.27
C VAL A 524 -4.78 9.49 18.42
N ILE A 525 -5.19 8.94 17.27
CA ILE A 525 -6.15 9.54 16.35
C ILE A 525 -7.56 9.00 16.61
N GLU A 526 -8.57 9.77 16.23
CA GLU A 526 -9.98 9.39 16.31
C GLU A 526 -10.58 9.35 14.90
N LEU A 527 -10.88 8.18 14.36
CA LEU A 527 -11.55 8.08 13.07
C LEU A 527 -13.02 8.50 13.16
N GLY A 528 -13.63 8.58 14.35
CA GLY A 528 -15.00 9.09 14.51
C GLY A 528 -15.14 10.08 15.66
N ALA A 529 -15.91 9.72 16.69
CA ALA A 529 -16.20 10.62 17.80
C ALA A 529 -14.90 11.06 18.53
N GLU A 530 -14.67 12.37 18.63
CA GLU A 530 -13.42 12.92 19.16
C GLU A 530 -13.60 13.81 20.39
N TRP A 531 -14.68 14.61 20.42
CA TRP A 531 -14.87 15.65 21.40
C TRP A 531 -15.99 15.32 22.39
N ILE A 532 -15.71 15.54 23.68
CA ILE A 532 -16.74 15.67 24.71
C ILE A 532 -17.19 17.14 24.70
N HIS A 533 -18.29 17.41 24.00
CA HIS A 533 -18.85 18.75 23.85
C HIS A 533 -19.52 19.26 25.14
N GLY A 534 -18.89 20.22 25.81
CA GLY A 534 -19.34 20.78 27.09
C GLY A 534 -18.76 20.01 28.28
N ALA A 535 -17.54 20.35 28.66
CA ALA A 535 -16.84 19.79 29.83
C ALA A 535 -17.43 20.28 31.16
N CYS A 536 -18.64 19.80 31.47
CA CYS A 536 -19.40 20.11 32.68
C CYS A 536 -20.20 18.90 33.18
N LEU A 537 -20.58 18.89 34.47
CA LEU A 537 -21.29 17.78 35.11
C LEU A 537 -22.60 17.34 34.42
N PRO A 538 -23.43 18.24 33.83
CA PRO A 538 -24.60 17.84 33.04
C PRO A 538 -24.27 16.99 31.80
N ASN A 539 -23.06 17.10 31.23
CA ASN A 539 -22.66 16.22 30.14
C ASN A 539 -22.38 14.82 30.70
N SER A 540 -23.28 13.89 30.35
CA SER A 540 -23.28 12.53 30.89
C SER A 540 -22.08 11.68 30.43
N VAL A 541 -21.39 12.08 29.36
CA VAL A 541 -20.12 11.47 28.90
C VAL A 541 -18.91 12.10 29.59
N TYR A 542 -18.91 13.42 29.83
CA TYR A 542 -17.88 14.09 30.63
C TYR A 542 -17.81 13.50 32.04
N THR A 543 -18.97 13.31 32.68
CA THR A 543 -19.06 12.73 34.02
C THR A 543 -18.53 11.30 34.06
N LEU A 544 -18.84 10.46 33.07
CA LEU A 544 -18.29 9.10 32.94
C LEU A 544 -16.76 9.11 32.76
N ALA A 545 -16.25 9.93 31.83
CA ALA A 545 -14.81 10.05 31.59
C ALA A 545 -14.04 10.62 32.80
N SER A 546 -14.68 11.48 33.59
CA SER A 546 -14.12 12.01 34.84
C SER A 546 -14.07 10.97 35.96
N GLN A 547 -15.12 10.15 36.11
CA GLN A 547 -15.20 9.11 37.14
C GLN A 547 -14.09 8.06 36.97
N ASP A 548 -13.84 7.60 35.74
CA ASP A 548 -12.76 6.67 35.42
C ASP A 548 -11.39 7.33 35.21
N ARG A 549 -11.24 8.62 35.56
CA ARG A 549 -9.97 9.39 35.48
C ARG A 549 -9.34 9.42 34.07
N LEU A 550 -10.17 9.31 33.04
CA LEU A 550 -9.76 9.37 31.63
C LEU A 550 -9.41 10.81 31.20
N LEU A 551 -9.80 11.81 31.98
CA LEU A 551 -9.47 13.22 31.77
C LEU A 551 -8.45 13.67 32.83
N GLN A 552 -7.38 14.34 32.39
CA GLN A 552 -6.34 14.89 33.27
C GLN A 552 -6.46 16.42 33.35
N ALA A 553 -6.15 16.98 34.52
CA ALA A 553 -6.11 18.43 34.73
C ALA A 553 -4.69 18.97 34.50
N PRO A 554 -4.52 20.16 33.90
CA PRO A 554 -5.56 21.04 33.37
C PRO A 554 -6.19 20.48 32.08
N LEU A 555 -7.51 20.64 31.94
CA LEU A 555 -8.24 20.20 30.76
C LEU A 555 -7.81 21.02 29.54
N ASN A 556 -7.15 20.38 28.57
CA ASN A 556 -6.86 21.01 27.28
C ASN A 556 -8.17 21.17 26.48
N ARG A 557 -8.53 22.42 26.17
CA ARG A 557 -9.79 22.80 25.52
C ARG A 557 -9.52 23.32 24.12
N LEU A 558 -10.40 22.96 23.17
CA LEU A 558 -10.33 23.49 21.82
C LEU A 558 -10.61 25.00 21.82
N ASP A 559 -9.60 25.81 21.47
CA ASP A 559 -9.77 27.23 21.19
C ASP A 559 -10.00 27.43 19.70
N ALA A 560 -11.26 27.61 19.31
CA ALA A 560 -11.65 27.78 17.91
C ALA A 560 -11.26 29.15 17.33
N SER A 561 -10.77 30.11 18.14
CA SER A 561 -10.32 31.43 17.70
C SER A 561 -8.84 31.45 17.25
N ARG A 562 -8.01 30.56 17.81
CA ARG A 562 -6.59 30.41 17.42
C ARG A 562 -6.42 29.78 16.04
N GLY A 563 -5.22 29.86 15.47
CA GLY A 563 -4.88 29.33 14.16
C GLY A 563 -4.77 30.40 13.07
N LEU A 564 -4.21 30.01 11.93
CA LEU A 564 -3.90 30.89 10.81
C LEU A 564 -4.92 30.69 9.69
N PHE A 565 -5.61 31.77 9.29
CA PHE A 565 -6.42 31.77 8.08
C PHE A 565 -5.53 32.12 6.89
N CYS A 566 -5.51 31.25 5.88
CA CYS A 566 -4.80 31.51 4.63
C CYS A 566 -5.76 31.59 3.44
N THR A 567 -5.50 32.49 2.50
CA THR A 567 -6.23 32.58 1.23
C THR A 567 -5.74 31.52 0.25
N SER A 568 -6.54 31.24 -0.76
CA SER A 568 -6.21 30.28 -1.81
C SER A 568 -5.15 30.77 -2.82
N GLU A 569 -4.60 31.96 -2.57
CA GLU A 569 -3.47 32.61 -3.25
C GLU A 569 -2.13 32.31 -2.56
N GLY A 570 -2.14 31.63 -1.40
CA GLY A 570 -0.94 31.32 -0.61
C GLY A 570 -0.54 32.39 0.40
N ARG A 571 -1.47 33.28 0.79
CA ARG A 571 -1.22 34.39 1.72
C ARG A 571 -1.96 34.20 3.04
N ALA A 572 -1.28 34.45 4.16
CA ALA A 572 -1.90 34.55 5.48
C ALA A 572 -2.74 35.84 5.62
N VAL A 573 -3.92 35.74 6.22
CA VAL A 573 -4.77 36.88 6.58
C VAL A 573 -4.28 37.49 7.90
N ASP A 574 -4.30 38.82 8.01
CA ASP A 574 -3.84 39.52 9.19
C ASP A 574 -4.67 39.20 10.45
N LEU A 575 -4.02 39.15 11.60
CA LEU A 575 -4.59 38.64 12.85
C LEU A 575 -5.71 39.53 13.43
N PRO A 576 -5.61 40.87 13.47
CA PRO A 576 -6.71 41.74 13.90
C PRO A 576 -7.95 41.60 13.02
N VAL A 577 -7.78 41.47 11.70
CA VAL A 577 -8.88 41.24 10.74
C VAL A 577 -9.52 39.89 11.00
N THR A 578 -8.71 38.84 11.16
CA THR A 578 -9.13 37.48 11.50
C THR A 578 -9.96 37.42 12.77
N ILE A 579 -9.47 38.02 13.86
CA ILE A 579 -10.15 38.06 15.17
C ILE A 579 -11.49 38.78 15.05
N THR A 580 -11.52 39.94 14.39
CA THR A 580 -12.74 40.75 14.23
C THR A 580 -13.77 39.99 13.41
N ALA A 581 -13.39 39.46 12.23
CA ALA A 581 -14.24 38.67 11.36
C ALA A 581 -14.76 37.39 12.03
N TYR A 582 -13.94 36.71 12.85
CA TYR A 582 -14.34 35.55 13.63
C TYR A 582 -15.42 35.90 14.66
N HIS A 583 -15.25 36.97 15.43
CA HIS A 583 -16.23 37.39 16.42
C HIS A 583 -17.54 37.89 15.78
N THR A 584 -17.47 38.64 14.67
CA THR A 584 -18.65 39.02 13.87
C THR A 584 -19.39 37.78 13.37
N PHE A 585 -18.69 36.79 12.82
CA PHE A 585 -19.32 35.54 12.38
C PHE A 585 -20.01 34.80 13.53
N ARG A 586 -19.38 34.71 14.72
CA ARG A 586 -20.00 34.09 15.91
C ARG A 586 -21.24 34.86 16.39
N GLN A 587 -21.29 36.18 16.22
CA GLN A 587 -22.51 36.97 16.48
C GLN A 587 -23.61 36.66 15.46
N ILE A 588 -23.28 36.50 14.17
CA ILE A 588 -24.23 36.09 13.13
C ILE A 588 -24.80 34.68 13.41
N GLU A 589 -23.94 33.75 13.83
CA GLU A 589 -24.33 32.40 14.25
C GLU A 589 -25.28 32.43 15.45
N GLN A 590 -25.00 33.29 16.45
CA GLN A 590 -25.88 33.49 17.60
C GLN A 590 -27.22 34.15 17.22
N GLN A 591 -27.24 35.03 16.21
CA GLN A 591 -28.47 35.60 15.66
C GLN A 591 -29.33 34.52 15.01
N ALA A 592 -28.73 33.61 14.22
CA ALA A 592 -29.43 32.46 13.66
C ALA A 592 -30.00 31.54 14.75
N ALA A 593 -29.20 31.22 15.79
CA ALA A 593 -29.65 30.41 16.91
C ALA A 593 -30.77 31.06 17.74
N ASN A 594 -30.88 32.40 17.74
CA ASN A 594 -31.96 33.09 18.43
C ASN A 594 -33.30 33.06 17.67
N LEU A 595 -33.32 32.77 16.35
CA LEU A 595 -34.57 32.68 15.57
C LEU A 595 -35.55 31.67 16.16
N PHE A 596 -35.06 30.49 16.55
CA PHE A 596 -35.84 29.43 17.18
C PHE A 596 -36.58 29.90 18.44
N ARG A 597 -35.99 30.82 19.21
CA ARG A 597 -36.58 31.37 20.45
C ARG A 597 -37.67 32.41 20.20
N LEU A 598 -37.76 32.97 18.99
CA LEU A 598 -38.73 34.01 18.64
C LEU A 598 -40.11 33.43 18.27
N GLY A 599 -40.21 32.13 17.96
CA GLY A 599 -41.48 31.38 17.90
C GLY A 599 -42.52 31.88 16.89
N GLY A 600 -42.12 32.63 15.86
CA GLY A 600 -43.04 33.26 14.91
C GLY A 600 -43.22 32.50 13.59
N GLU A 601 -44.32 32.78 12.88
CA GLU A 601 -44.69 32.20 11.57
C GLU A 601 -43.77 32.61 10.39
N LYS A 602 -42.68 33.34 10.66
CA LYS A 602 -41.76 33.83 9.63
C LYS A 602 -40.76 32.73 9.26
N MET A 603 -40.91 32.18 8.06
CA MET A 603 -39.91 31.29 7.46
C MET A 603 -38.68 32.11 7.02
N HIS A 604 -37.57 31.99 7.75
CA HIS A 604 -36.29 32.61 7.35
C HIS A 604 -35.52 31.74 6.33
N GLY A 605 -35.96 30.49 6.13
CA GLY A 605 -35.50 29.62 5.06
C GLY A 605 -34.23 28.86 5.43
N THR A 606 -33.26 28.85 4.52
CA THR A 606 -32.03 28.06 4.67
C THR A 606 -30.99 28.81 5.51
N LEU A 607 -30.20 28.06 6.29
CA LEU A 607 -29.12 28.63 7.09
C LEU A 607 -28.06 29.29 6.19
N LEU A 608 -27.78 28.73 5.01
CA LEU A 608 -26.89 29.35 4.02
C LEU A 608 -27.33 30.77 3.64
N ASN A 609 -28.62 30.95 3.31
CA ASN A 609 -29.14 32.25 2.88
C ASN A 609 -29.11 33.26 4.04
N PHE A 610 -29.50 32.84 5.25
CA PHE A 610 -29.44 33.70 6.43
C PHE A 610 -28.00 34.15 6.73
N ILE A 611 -27.05 33.22 6.84
CA ILE A 611 -25.65 33.53 7.14
C ILE A 611 -25.04 34.39 6.02
N GLY A 612 -25.26 34.06 4.75
CA GLY A 612 -24.74 34.81 3.60
C GLY A 612 -25.22 36.26 3.54
N LEU A 613 -26.52 36.50 3.73
CA LEU A 613 -27.09 37.85 3.79
C LEU A 613 -26.54 38.65 4.97
N ARG A 614 -26.39 38.03 6.14
CA ARG A 614 -25.84 38.71 7.33
C ARG A 614 -24.36 39.00 7.19
N ILE A 615 -23.55 38.12 6.58
CA ILE A 615 -22.15 38.41 6.23
C ILE A 615 -22.06 39.63 5.31
N GLN A 616 -22.86 39.68 4.24
CA GLN A 616 -22.88 40.82 3.32
C GLN A 616 -23.27 42.14 4.02
N GLN A 617 -24.20 42.09 4.98
CA GLN A 617 -24.59 43.26 5.76
C GLN A 617 -23.50 43.72 6.74
N GLU A 618 -22.86 42.81 7.47
CA GLU A 618 -21.79 43.16 8.42
C GLU A 618 -20.49 43.60 7.72
N LEU A 619 -20.23 43.16 6.48
CA LEU A 619 -19.05 43.59 5.71
C LEU A 619 -19.02 45.11 5.44
N TYR A 620 -20.17 45.79 5.39
CA TYR A 620 -20.17 47.25 5.28
C TYR A 620 -19.54 47.94 6.49
N ASN A 621 -19.57 47.31 7.67
CA ASN A 621 -18.99 47.82 8.92
C ASN A 621 -17.45 47.64 8.99
N PHE A 622 -16.84 46.87 8.08
CA PHE A 622 -15.39 46.73 7.99
C PHE A 622 -14.76 47.86 7.16
N PRO A 623 -13.53 48.32 7.50
CA PRO A 623 -12.74 49.22 6.65
C PRO A 623 -12.57 48.63 5.25
N GLU A 624 -12.62 49.48 4.22
CA GLU A 624 -12.66 49.03 2.82
C GLU A 624 -11.49 48.11 2.44
N GLU A 625 -10.28 48.45 2.88
CA GLU A 625 -9.05 47.66 2.71
C GLU A 625 -9.10 46.26 3.37
N GLN A 626 -9.91 46.09 4.42
CA GLN A 626 -10.05 44.83 5.18
C GLN A 626 -11.21 43.97 4.70
N ARG A 627 -12.15 44.51 3.91
CA ARG A 627 -13.38 43.81 3.50
C ARG A 627 -13.11 42.51 2.73
N TYR A 628 -12.09 42.49 1.87
CA TYR A 628 -11.71 41.28 1.12
C TYR A 628 -11.34 40.13 2.06
N ASP A 629 -10.41 40.38 2.97
CA ASP A 629 -9.91 39.38 3.92
C ASP A 629 -10.98 38.98 4.95
N ALA A 630 -11.73 39.96 5.48
CA ALA A 630 -12.85 39.69 6.39
C ALA A 630 -13.93 38.82 5.72
N ALA A 631 -14.25 39.07 4.45
CA ALA A 631 -15.18 38.24 3.68
C ALA A 631 -14.68 36.81 3.54
N ARG A 632 -13.41 36.62 3.15
CA ARG A 632 -12.80 35.29 2.99
C ARG A 632 -12.71 34.51 4.30
N VAL A 633 -12.44 35.17 5.43
CA VAL A 633 -12.50 34.54 6.76
C VAL A 633 -13.93 34.12 7.10
N MET A 634 -14.93 34.98 6.91
CA MET A 634 -16.33 34.67 7.20
C MET A 634 -16.90 33.58 6.29
N PHE A 635 -16.59 33.58 4.99
CA PHE A 635 -16.99 32.50 4.07
C PHE A 635 -16.23 31.19 4.38
N GLY A 636 -14.93 31.23 4.69
CA GLY A 636 -14.20 30.06 5.22
C GLY A 636 -14.85 29.47 6.47
N LEU A 637 -15.31 30.31 7.40
CA LEU A 637 -16.06 29.89 8.60
C LEU A 637 -17.40 29.23 8.29
N THR A 638 -18.07 29.54 7.16
CA THR A 638 -19.27 28.77 6.74
C THR A 638 -18.94 27.31 6.46
N ASN A 639 -17.75 27.00 5.92
CA ASN A 639 -17.31 25.64 5.66
C ASN A 639 -17.00 24.89 6.98
N ILE A 640 -16.52 25.58 8.01
CA ILE A 640 -16.34 25.03 9.38
C ILE A 640 -17.70 24.78 10.03
N LEU A 641 -18.68 25.67 9.84
CA LEU A 641 -20.07 25.45 10.28
C LEU A 641 -20.71 24.24 9.58
N ARG A 642 -20.47 24.08 8.27
CA ARG A 642 -20.89 22.96 7.42
C ARG A 642 -20.43 21.60 7.96
N ASN A 643 -19.27 21.55 8.62
CA ASN A 643 -18.76 20.31 9.23
C ASN A 643 -19.57 19.85 10.47
N ARG A 644 -20.33 20.75 11.13
CA ARG A 644 -21.14 20.39 12.30
C ARG A 644 -22.44 19.67 11.95
N CYS A 645 -23.00 19.94 10.77
CA CYS A 645 -24.14 19.20 10.20
C CYS A 645 -23.67 18.10 9.23
N GLY A 646 -22.45 18.19 8.69
CA GLY A 646 -21.91 17.27 7.69
C GLY A 646 -22.45 17.52 6.27
N ASP A 647 -23.21 18.57 6.03
CA ASP A 647 -23.94 18.74 4.77
C ASP A 647 -24.11 20.21 4.43
N ASP A 648 -24.51 20.50 3.19
CA ASP A 648 -24.65 21.88 2.71
C ASP A 648 -25.65 22.69 3.54
N LEU A 649 -25.29 23.93 3.89
CA LEU A 649 -26.10 24.81 4.74
C LEU A 649 -27.42 25.24 4.05
N SER A 650 -27.57 25.00 2.74
CA SER A 650 -28.84 25.16 2.03
C SER A 650 -29.90 24.13 2.43
N LEU A 651 -29.50 22.98 2.99
CA LEU A 651 -30.41 21.94 3.47
C LEU A 651 -30.81 22.12 4.94
N VAL A 652 -30.04 22.91 5.70
CA VAL A 652 -30.27 23.19 7.12
C VAL A 652 -31.27 24.34 7.29
N SER A 653 -32.27 24.16 8.16
CA SER A 653 -33.24 25.21 8.50
C SER A 653 -32.59 26.30 9.36
N ALA A 654 -32.72 27.57 8.96
CA ALA A 654 -32.34 28.70 9.80
C ALA A 654 -33.22 28.77 11.07
N ASP A 655 -34.52 28.54 10.92
CA ASP A 655 -35.53 28.64 11.98
C ASP A 655 -35.37 27.55 13.06
N GLN A 656 -34.95 26.34 12.68
CA GLN A 656 -34.70 25.23 13.61
C GLN A 656 -33.25 25.12 14.08
N TYR A 657 -32.30 25.90 13.53
CA TYR A 657 -30.89 25.84 13.89
C TYR A 657 -30.66 26.04 15.41
N GLY A 658 -31.39 26.97 16.01
CA GLY A 658 -31.35 27.28 17.44
C GLY A 658 -31.96 26.23 18.38
N SER A 659 -32.44 25.10 17.87
CA SER A 659 -32.95 23.99 18.70
C SER A 659 -31.84 23.21 19.41
N TYR A 660 -30.59 23.29 18.92
CA TYR A 660 -29.42 22.69 19.57
C TYR A 660 -29.08 23.37 20.90
N ILE A 661 -28.75 22.59 21.92
CA ILE A 661 -28.40 23.06 23.27
C ILE A 661 -26.89 22.93 23.47
N GLU A 662 -26.16 24.05 23.38
CA GLU A 662 -24.73 24.09 23.69
C GLU A 662 -24.49 23.99 25.21
N LEU A 663 -23.81 22.92 25.63
CA LEU A 663 -23.42 22.72 27.03
C LEU A 663 -22.16 23.52 27.40
N PRO A 664 -22.09 24.14 28.59
CA PRO A 664 -20.96 24.96 28.99
C PRO A 664 -19.69 24.12 29.25
N GLY A 665 -18.55 24.81 29.32
CA GLY A 665 -17.24 24.19 29.60
C GLY A 665 -16.41 23.85 28.36
N GLY A 666 -16.92 24.07 27.15
CA GLY A 666 -16.19 23.86 25.89
C GLY A 666 -15.90 22.40 25.58
N SER A 667 -15.21 22.14 24.46
CA SER A 667 -14.90 20.79 23.98
C SER A 667 -13.54 20.31 24.50
N VAL A 668 -13.49 19.06 25.01
CA VAL A 668 -12.25 18.39 25.47
C VAL A 668 -12.11 17.01 24.83
N ARG A 669 -10.86 16.51 24.72
CA ARG A 669 -10.56 15.14 24.25
C ARG A 669 -10.20 14.21 25.41
N VAL A 670 -10.36 12.92 25.19
CA VAL A 670 -9.77 11.86 26.04
C VAL A 670 -8.36 11.57 25.53
N PRO A 671 -7.28 11.75 26.32
CA PRO A 671 -5.91 11.64 25.82
C PRO A 671 -5.52 10.25 25.29
N LEU A 672 -6.03 9.17 25.90
CA LEU A 672 -5.81 7.78 25.46
C LEU A 672 -6.90 7.28 24.50
N GLY A 673 -7.69 8.21 23.96
CA GLY A 673 -8.72 7.97 22.97
C GLY A 673 -10.12 7.75 23.54
N TYR A 674 -11.11 8.12 22.74
CA TYR A 674 -12.55 8.06 23.03
C TYR A 674 -13.04 6.64 23.29
N VAL A 675 -12.36 5.61 22.75
CA VAL A 675 -12.60 4.20 23.07
C VAL A 675 -12.47 3.91 24.57
N GLY A 676 -11.63 4.67 25.30
CA GLY A 676 -11.50 4.55 26.76
C GLY A 676 -12.81 4.78 27.51
N VAL A 677 -13.73 5.59 26.97
CA VAL A 677 -15.07 5.88 27.54
C VAL A 677 -15.96 4.62 27.54
N LEU A 678 -15.68 3.64 26.68
CA LEU A 678 -16.46 2.40 26.58
C LEU A 678 -16.02 1.35 27.61
N ALA A 679 -14.74 1.32 27.98
CA ALA A 679 -14.20 0.28 28.87
C ALA A 679 -14.97 0.16 30.22
N PRO A 680 -15.39 1.25 30.89
CA PRO A 680 -16.19 1.15 32.11
C PRO A 680 -17.58 0.56 31.89
N LEU A 681 -18.21 0.87 30.75
CA LEU A 681 -19.53 0.35 30.38
C LEU A 681 -19.44 -1.16 30.09
N LEU A 682 -18.41 -1.59 29.36
CA LEU A 682 -18.20 -2.98 28.98
C LEU A 682 -17.88 -3.87 30.20
N ARG A 683 -17.08 -3.39 31.16
CA ARG A 683 -16.77 -4.11 32.41
C ARG A 683 -18.02 -4.41 33.27
N GLY A 684 -19.11 -3.67 33.07
CA GLY A 684 -20.38 -3.88 33.78
C GLY A 684 -21.35 -4.85 33.08
N LEU A 685 -21.01 -5.36 31.89
CA LEU A 685 -21.84 -6.30 31.15
C LEU A 685 -21.44 -7.75 31.45
N PRO A 686 -22.40 -8.69 31.58
CA PRO A 686 -22.11 -10.12 31.60
C PRO A 686 -21.39 -10.59 30.32
N ASP A 687 -20.59 -11.66 30.43
CA ASP A 687 -19.93 -12.28 29.29
C ASP A 687 -20.92 -12.62 28.16
N ASN A 688 -20.48 -12.46 26.91
CA ASN A 688 -21.28 -12.67 25.69
C ASN A 688 -22.52 -11.76 25.51
N SER A 689 -22.67 -10.70 26.32
CA SER A 689 -23.75 -9.71 26.12
C SER A 689 -23.60 -8.88 24.84
N VAL A 690 -22.36 -8.68 24.36
CA VAL A 690 -22.07 -8.00 23.09
C VAL A 690 -21.70 -9.05 22.05
N ARG A 691 -22.51 -9.20 21.00
CA ARG A 691 -22.27 -10.12 19.88
C ARG A 691 -21.83 -9.34 18.64
N TYR A 692 -20.57 -9.50 18.25
CA TYR A 692 -20.01 -8.87 17.04
C TYR A 692 -20.33 -9.68 15.79
N ASN A 693 -20.21 -9.04 14.61
CA ASN A 693 -20.47 -9.65 13.29
C ASN A 693 -21.90 -10.19 13.08
N LYS A 694 -22.85 -9.81 13.95
CA LYS A 694 -24.28 -10.17 13.86
C LYS A 694 -25.08 -9.07 13.16
N ALA A 695 -24.78 -8.83 11.89
CA ALA A 695 -25.54 -7.90 11.06
C ALA A 695 -27.03 -8.30 11.05
N VAL A 696 -27.93 -7.37 11.37
CA VAL A 696 -29.38 -7.63 11.43
C VAL A 696 -29.98 -7.54 10.03
N ASN A 697 -30.76 -8.56 9.67
CA ASN A 697 -31.48 -8.65 8.40
C ASN A 697 -32.93 -8.15 8.56
N VAL A 698 -33.66 -8.65 9.56
CA VAL A 698 -35.04 -8.23 9.82
C VAL A 698 -35.40 -8.36 11.31
N ILE A 699 -36.15 -7.38 11.81
CA ILE A 699 -36.75 -7.32 13.14
C ILE A 699 -38.25 -7.57 12.98
N ARG A 700 -38.69 -8.77 13.37
CA ARG A 700 -40.12 -9.11 13.45
C ARG A 700 -40.65 -8.76 14.84
N TRP A 701 -41.79 -8.09 14.95
CA TRP A 701 -42.33 -7.62 16.23
C TRP A 701 -43.87 -7.67 16.26
N GLY A 702 -44.46 -7.87 17.42
CA GLY A 702 -45.92 -7.99 17.60
C GLY A 702 -46.32 -9.11 18.56
N ARG A 703 -47.55 -9.63 18.43
CA ARG A 703 -48.01 -10.76 19.26
C ARG A 703 -47.32 -12.06 18.85
N GLY A 704 -46.33 -12.48 19.64
CA GLY A 704 -45.76 -13.83 19.60
C GLY A 704 -46.75 -14.90 20.07
N LYS A 705 -46.33 -16.17 20.01
CA LYS A 705 -47.03 -17.24 20.74
C LYS A 705 -46.71 -17.10 22.24
N ALA A 706 -47.60 -17.57 23.10
CA ALA A 706 -47.35 -17.57 24.54
C ALA A 706 -45.98 -18.23 24.85
N GLY A 707 -45.07 -17.49 25.47
CA GLY A 707 -43.71 -17.93 25.81
C GLY A 707 -42.62 -17.74 24.73
N SER A 708 -42.89 -17.10 23.57
CA SER A 708 -41.90 -16.94 22.49
C SER A 708 -41.24 -15.55 22.38
N GLY A 709 -41.45 -14.66 23.35
CA GLY A 709 -41.06 -13.24 23.26
C GLY A 709 -41.95 -12.41 22.31
N ARG A 710 -41.82 -11.08 22.40
CA ARG A 710 -42.62 -10.10 21.62
C ARG A 710 -41.94 -9.58 20.36
N ALA A 711 -40.65 -9.90 20.18
CA ALA A 711 -39.88 -9.61 18.98
C ALA A 711 -38.88 -10.75 18.68
N LEU A 712 -38.53 -10.87 17.39
CA LEU A 712 -37.55 -11.81 16.85
C LEU A 712 -36.62 -11.04 15.91
N VAL A 713 -35.36 -10.92 16.30
CA VAL A 713 -34.29 -10.31 15.49
C VAL A 713 -33.61 -11.43 14.71
N LYS A 714 -33.65 -11.37 13.38
CA LYS A 714 -32.96 -12.30 12.50
C LYS A 714 -31.70 -11.66 11.93
N CYS A 715 -30.56 -12.32 12.11
CA CYS A 715 -29.27 -11.91 11.58
C CYS A 715 -29.03 -12.45 10.16
N CYS A 716 -28.08 -11.83 9.44
CA CYS A 716 -27.73 -12.20 8.07
C CYS A 716 -27.07 -13.58 7.96
N ASP A 717 -26.44 -14.06 9.04
CA ASP A 717 -25.88 -15.42 9.15
C ASP A 717 -26.93 -16.49 9.48
N GLY A 718 -28.19 -16.09 9.66
CA GLY A 718 -29.31 -16.98 9.96
C GLY A 718 -29.63 -17.16 11.43
N GLU A 719 -28.85 -16.57 12.36
CA GLU A 719 -29.19 -16.58 13.79
C GLU A 719 -30.51 -15.85 14.04
N GLU A 720 -31.37 -16.40 14.90
CA GLU A 720 -32.64 -15.80 15.32
C GLU A 720 -32.67 -15.62 16.84
N ILE A 721 -32.87 -14.38 17.29
CA ILE A 721 -32.80 -13.95 18.69
C ILE A 721 -34.19 -13.45 19.11
N THR A 722 -34.84 -14.15 20.04
CA THR A 722 -36.10 -13.71 20.66
C THR A 722 -35.84 -12.68 21.76
N SER A 723 -36.78 -11.74 21.93
CA SER A 723 -36.70 -10.70 22.95
C SER A 723 -38.09 -10.14 23.29
N ASP A 724 -38.23 -9.58 24.48
CA ASP A 724 -39.44 -8.84 24.87
C ASP A 724 -39.40 -7.37 24.47
N TYR A 725 -38.19 -6.84 24.25
CA TYR A 725 -37.93 -5.46 23.86
C TYR A 725 -36.73 -5.41 22.91
N VAL A 726 -36.80 -4.55 21.88
CA VAL A 726 -35.68 -4.26 20.98
C VAL A 726 -35.39 -2.76 21.03
N ILE A 727 -34.18 -2.39 21.48
CA ILE A 727 -33.69 -1.01 21.35
C ILE A 727 -32.94 -0.89 20.03
N VAL A 728 -33.48 -0.09 19.12
CA VAL A 728 -32.85 0.26 17.84
C VAL A 728 -31.90 1.44 18.07
N THR A 729 -30.61 1.22 17.86
CA THR A 729 -29.54 2.23 18.01
C THR A 729 -28.85 2.57 16.69
N MET A 730 -29.51 2.32 15.56
CA MET A 730 -28.97 2.56 14.22
C MET A 730 -28.86 4.06 13.93
N SER A 731 -27.93 4.42 13.04
CA SER A 731 -27.82 5.79 12.54
C SER A 731 -29.07 6.18 11.73
N LEU A 732 -29.34 7.48 11.65
CA LEU A 732 -30.42 8.00 10.80
C LEU A 732 -30.19 7.67 9.31
N GLY A 733 -28.94 7.63 8.86
CA GLY A 733 -28.57 7.20 7.50
C GLY A 733 -29.03 5.76 7.21
N CYS A 734 -28.69 4.79 8.07
CA CYS A 734 -29.14 3.41 7.89
C CYS A 734 -30.65 3.25 8.01
N LEU A 735 -31.31 3.99 8.90
CA LEU A 735 -32.78 3.99 8.99
C LEU A 735 -33.41 4.49 7.68
N LYS A 736 -32.91 5.57 7.08
CA LYS A 736 -33.36 6.04 5.75
C LYS A 736 -33.12 5.01 4.64
N CYS A 737 -32.03 4.25 4.69
CA CYS A 737 -31.69 3.25 3.69
C CYS A 737 -32.41 1.89 3.84
N GLN A 738 -32.89 1.54 5.03
CA GLN A 738 -33.31 0.15 5.35
C GLN A 738 -34.64 0.01 6.11
N ALA A 739 -35.26 1.08 6.63
CA ALA A 739 -36.48 0.95 7.46
C ALA A 739 -37.69 0.33 6.72
N ASP A 740 -37.69 0.36 5.38
CA ASP A 740 -38.69 -0.29 4.52
C ASP A 740 -38.66 -1.83 4.59
N LYS A 741 -37.48 -2.41 4.84
CA LYS A 741 -37.24 -3.87 4.85
C LYS A 741 -36.92 -4.42 6.23
N LEU A 742 -36.32 -3.60 7.09
CA LEU A 742 -35.80 -4.02 8.39
C LEU A 742 -36.90 -4.35 9.39
N PHE A 743 -38.09 -3.75 9.29
CA PHE A 743 -39.16 -3.91 10.29
C PHE A 743 -40.36 -4.67 9.72
N SER A 744 -40.84 -5.68 10.47
CA SER A 744 -42.01 -6.47 10.11
C SER A 744 -42.93 -6.66 11.33
N PRO A 745 -44.13 -6.04 11.38
CA PRO A 745 -44.71 -5.16 10.36
C PRO A 745 -43.91 -3.84 10.20
N PRO A 746 -44.18 -3.07 9.13
CA PRO A 746 -43.56 -1.76 8.92
C PRO A 746 -43.80 -0.79 10.08
N LEU A 747 -42.94 0.22 10.20
CA LEU A 747 -43.07 1.27 11.21
C LEU A 747 -44.29 2.18 10.93
N PRO A 748 -44.89 2.82 11.96
CA PRO A 748 -45.97 3.78 11.79
C PRO A 748 -45.57 4.96 10.88
N SER A 749 -46.54 5.55 10.18
CA SER A 749 -46.31 6.65 9.23
C SER A 749 -45.57 7.83 9.86
N CYS A 750 -45.97 8.31 11.04
CA CYS A 750 -45.30 9.42 11.72
C CYS A 750 -43.80 9.18 11.98
N LYS A 751 -43.39 7.92 12.17
CA LYS A 751 -41.99 7.54 12.35
C LYS A 751 -41.26 7.45 11.02
N LEU A 752 -41.91 6.97 9.96
CA LEU A 752 -41.36 7.02 8.59
C LEU A 752 -41.20 8.48 8.12
N ASP A 753 -42.17 9.35 8.39
CA ASP A 753 -42.11 10.79 8.12
C ASP A 753 -40.96 11.45 8.86
N ALA A 754 -40.73 11.10 10.15
CA ALA A 754 -39.57 11.54 10.91
C ALA A 754 -38.24 11.05 10.32
N ILE A 755 -38.15 9.78 9.91
CA ILE A 755 -36.97 9.23 9.22
C ILE A 755 -36.74 9.96 7.89
N CYS A 756 -37.78 10.29 7.14
CA CYS A 756 -37.69 11.04 5.88
C CYS A 756 -37.26 12.50 6.07
N ASN A 757 -37.88 13.22 7.00
CA ASN A 757 -37.71 14.67 7.14
C ASN A 757 -36.45 15.09 7.91
N LEU A 758 -35.99 14.32 8.90
CA LEU A 758 -34.75 14.65 9.63
C LEU A 758 -33.53 14.59 8.69
N GLY A 759 -32.62 15.54 8.82
CA GLY A 759 -31.39 15.60 8.02
C GLY A 759 -30.29 14.73 8.60
N PHE A 760 -29.40 14.22 7.74
CA PHE A 760 -28.09 13.73 8.17
C PHE A 760 -27.04 14.10 7.12
N GLY A 761 -25.82 14.38 7.56
CA GLY A 761 -24.71 14.75 6.71
C GLY A 761 -23.51 13.81 6.85
N LEU A 762 -22.52 14.06 5.98
CA LEU A 762 -21.28 13.32 5.82
C LEU A 762 -20.12 14.14 6.40
N SER A 763 -19.32 13.54 7.26
CA SER A 763 -18.13 14.18 7.82
C SER A 763 -17.08 13.12 8.06
N ASP A 764 -15.88 13.40 7.54
CA ASP A 764 -14.73 12.54 7.64
C ASP A 764 -13.49 13.31 8.11
N LYS A 765 -12.52 12.54 8.58
CA LYS A 765 -11.19 13.00 8.91
C LYS A 765 -10.16 12.25 8.11
N VAL A 766 -9.13 12.97 7.67
CA VAL A 766 -7.93 12.40 7.05
C VAL A 766 -6.73 12.80 7.90
N PHE A 767 -6.09 11.80 8.51
CA PHE A 767 -4.91 11.93 9.34
C PHE A 767 -3.64 11.64 8.54
N PHE A 768 -2.59 12.40 8.80
CA PHE A 768 -1.34 12.38 8.03
C PHE A 768 -0.13 12.36 8.94
N GLU A 769 0.70 11.31 8.86
CA GLU A 769 2.01 11.28 9.51
C GLU A 769 3.08 11.86 8.56
N TYR A 770 3.87 12.82 9.03
CA TYR A 770 5.02 13.38 8.32
C TYR A 770 6.31 13.00 9.06
N ARG A 771 7.30 12.49 8.31
CA ARG A 771 8.62 12.15 8.85
C ARG A 771 9.31 13.36 9.48
N GLU A 772 9.20 14.50 8.84
CA GLU A 772 9.70 15.79 9.31
C GLU A 772 8.54 16.79 9.26
N PRO A 773 8.19 17.46 10.39
CA PRO A 773 7.12 18.45 10.39
C PRO A 773 7.54 19.70 9.62
N PHE A 774 6.62 20.22 8.80
CA PHE A 774 6.78 21.47 8.08
C PHE A 774 6.09 22.66 8.78
N TRP A 775 5.37 22.40 9.87
CA TRP A 775 4.65 23.39 10.68
C TRP A 775 5.33 23.57 12.05
N VAL A 776 5.03 24.68 12.72
CA VAL A 776 5.52 24.94 14.08
C VAL A 776 4.48 24.44 15.09
N CYS A 777 4.89 23.51 15.96
CA CYS A 777 4.00 22.92 16.95
C CYS A 777 3.44 23.95 17.94
N ASN A 778 2.16 23.82 18.27
CA ASN A 778 1.37 24.65 19.19
C ASN A 778 1.07 26.09 18.72
N GLU A 779 1.42 26.51 17.50
CA GLU A 779 1.02 27.84 17.00
C GLU A 779 -0.48 27.90 16.64
N GLY A 780 -1.07 26.77 16.25
CA GLY A 780 -2.50 26.61 16.03
C GLY A 780 -2.80 25.75 14.81
N ASN A 781 -4.03 25.84 14.31
CA ASN A 781 -4.53 25.11 13.16
C ASN A 781 -4.57 25.96 11.88
N LEU A 782 -4.40 25.32 10.72
CA LEU A 782 -4.47 25.96 9.41
C LEU A 782 -5.92 25.96 8.91
N LYS A 783 -6.47 27.14 8.64
CA LYS A 783 -7.87 27.34 8.22
C LYS A 783 -7.92 27.96 6.83
N MET A 784 -8.85 27.47 6.02
CA MET A 784 -8.96 27.85 4.61
C MET A 784 -9.92 29.05 4.46
N ALA A 785 -9.37 30.23 4.19
CA ALA A 785 -10.13 31.45 3.93
C ALA A 785 -10.63 31.44 2.48
N TRP A 786 -11.67 30.66 2.22
CA TRP A 786 -12.32 30.51 0.92
C TRP A 786 -13.09 31.78 0.50
N SER A 787 -13.11 32.10 -0.81
CA SER A 787 -14.04 33.11 -1.34
C SER A 787 -15.46 32.55 -1.56
N ALA A 788 -16.44 33.43 -1.76
CA ALA A 788 -17.82 33.01 -2.05
C ALA A 788 -17.91 32.23 -3.37
N GLU A 789 -17.17 32.68 -4.39
CA GLU A 789 -17.13 32.09 -5.74
C GLU A 789 -16.50 30.68 -5.71
N GLU A 790 -15.43 30.49 -4.93
CA GLU A 790 -14.81 29.19 -4.74
C GLU A 790 -15.79 28.19 -4.08
N LEU A 791 -16.52 28.63 -3.05
CA LEU A 791 -17.54 27.82 -2.36
C LEU A 791 -18.84 27.61 -3.14
N GLN A 792 -19.12 28.42 -4.16
CA GLN A 792 -20.23 28.19 -5.10
C GLN A 792 -19.87 27.17 -6.16
N SER A 793 -18.60 27.15 -6.62
CA SER A 793 -18.18 26.28 -7.72
C SER A 793 -17.97 24.81 -7.33
N ARG A 794 -17.41 24.52 -6.14
CA ARG A 794 -17.21 23.15 -5.56
C ARG A 794 -16.77 22.06 -6.56
N ASN A 795 -15.90 22.42 -7.50
CA ASN A 795 -15.49 21.53 -8.60
C ASN A 795 -14.65 20.32 -8.18
N ASP A 796 -14.04 20.35 -6.99
CA ASP A 796 -13.16 19.30 -6.46
C ASP A 796 -13.46 19.01 -4.97
N TRP A 797 -13.17 17.78 -4.51
CA TRP A 797 -13.40 17.35 -3.14
C TRP A 797 -12.61 18.15 -2.10
N THR A 798 -11.44 18.71 -2.46
CA THR A 798 -10.65 19.52 -1.53
C THR A 798 -11.38 20.80 -1.08
N SER A 799 -12.40 21.26 -1.82
CA SER A 799 -13.27 22.38 -1.43
C SER A 799 -14.17 22.06 -0.22
N GLY A 800 -14.31 20.78 0.15
CA GLY A 800 -14.96 20.36 1.39
C GLY A 800 -14.09 20.51 2.63
N VAL A 801 -12.77 20.72 2.49
CA VAL A 801 -11.82 20.80 3.61
C VAL A 801 -12.01 22.12 4.35
N CYS A 802 -12.30 22.03 5.65
CA CYS A 802 -12.64 23.19 6.47
C CYS A 802 -11.53 23.61 7.45
N ALA A 803 -10.75 22.66 7.97
CA ALA A 803 -9.61 22.91 8.84
C ALA A 803 -8.56 21.79 8.71
N VAL A 804 -7.29 22.13 8.96
CA VAL A 804 -6.20 21.18 9.16
C VAL A 804 -5.60 21.46 10.55
N ASP A 805 -5.87 20.54 11.47
CA ASP A 805 -5.48 20.63 12.88
C ASP A 805 -4.18 19.86 13.15
N GLU A 806 -3.33 20.38 14.04
CA GLU A 806 -2.27 19.59 14.66
C GLU A 806 -2.86 18.62 15.68
N MET A 807 -2.37 17.37 15.69
CA MET A 807 -2.79 16.39 16.68
C MET A 807 -2.21 16.69 18.07
N PRO A 808 -3.05 16.88 19.11
CA PRO A 808 -2.56 17.18 20.45
C PRO A 808 -1.58 16.13 20.98
N GLY A 809 -0.38 16.58 21.34
CA GLY A 809 0.70 15.72 21.87
C GLY A 809 1.62 15.11 20.81
N SER A 810 1.29 15.25 19.52
CA SER A 810 2.11 14.80 18.39
C SER A 810 2.99 15.91 17.85
N LYS A 811 4.14 15.56 17.27
CA LYS A 811 4.95 16.46 16.43
C LYS A 811 4.92 16.09 14.95
N HIS A 812 4.20 15.04 14.59
CA HIS A 812 4.28 14.40 13.28
C HIS A 812 2.93 14.22 12.60
N VAL A 813 1.81 14.40 13.31
CA VAL A 813 0.48 14.09 12.79
C VAL A 813 -0.41 15.33 12.64
N LEU A 814 -0.96 15.51 11.44
CA LEU A 814 -2.04 16.47 11.15
C LEU A 814 -3.37 15.76 10.90
N CYS A 815 -4.48 16.45 11.13
CA CYS A 815 -5.84 16.00 10.86
C CYS A 815 -6.59 17.02 9.98
N ALA A 816 -6.93 16.64 8.74
CA ALA A 816 -7.81 17.43 7.89
C ALA A 816 -9.27 17.01 8.09
N TRP A 817 -10.15 17.97 8.38
CA TRP A 817 -11.60 17.76 8.44
C TRP A 817 -12.27 18.05 7.11
N LEU A 818 -13.17 17.17 6.71
CA LEU A 818 -13.85 17.17 5.41
C LEU A 818 -15.34 16.89 5.63
N SER A 819 -16.22 17.62 4.95
CA SER A 819 -17.68 17.38 5.07
C SER A 819 -18.43 17.53 3.75
N GLY A 820 -19.67 17.04 3.71
CA GLY A 820 -20.56 17.07 2.54
C GLY A 820 -20.28 15.97 1.52
N GLN A 821 -20.81 16.12 0.31
CA GLN A 821 -20.62 15.16 -0.80
C GLN A 821 -19.13 14.99 -1.18
N GLU A 822 -18.31 15.98 -0.87
CA GLU A 822 -16.86 15.96 -0.97
C GLU A 822 -16.23 14.86 -0.08
N ALA A 823 -16.83 14.55 1.07
CA ALA A 823 -16.41 13.45 1.92
C ALA A 823 -16.62 12.10 1.23
N ALA A 824 -17.85 11.82 0.75
CA ALA A 824 -18.15 10.60 -0.02
C ALA A 824 -17.29 10.47 -1.30
N LYS A 825 -17.01 11.58 -2.00
CA LYS A 825 -16.08 11.57 -3.14
C LYS A 825 -14.67 11.14 -2.71
N MET A 826 -14.16 11.71 -1.61
CA MET A 826 -12.85 11.37 -1.06
C MET A 826 -12.77 9.89 -0.65
N GLU A 827 -13.78 9.34 0.03
CA GLU A 827 -13.79 7.93 0.46
C GLU A 827 -13.53 6.94 -0.69
N LEU A 828 -14.04 7.24 -1.89
CA LEU A 828 -13.93 6.40 -3.09
C LEU A 828 -12.58 6.52 -3.82
N MET A 829 -11.75 7.51 -3.49
CA MET A 829 -10.44 7.73 -4.11
C MET A 829 -9.37 6.80 -3.51
N ALA A 830 -8.29 6.51 -4.26
CA ALA A 830 -7.15 5.78 -3.71
C ALA A 830 -6.37 6.65 -2.69
N ASP A 831 -5.69 6.01 -1.72
CA ASP A 831 -4.98 6.75 -0.66
C ASP A 831 -3.92 7.71 -1.23
N ASN A 832 -3.26 7.31 -2.32
CA ASN A 832 -2.30 8.14 -3.04
C ASN A 832 -2.91 9.42 -3.65
N ASP A 833 -4.17 9.38 -4.07
CA ASP A 833 -4.85 10.51 -4.71
C ASP A 833 -5.38 11.49 -3.66
N VAL A 834 -5.86 10.97 -2.52
CA VAL A 834 -6.25 11.79 -1.36
C VAL A 834 -5.04 12.50 -0.77
N ALA A 835 -3.93 11.78 -0.56
CA ALA A 835 -2.66 12.36 -0.13
C ALA A 835 -2.18 13.44 -1.09
N GLU A 836 -2.36 13.27 -2.41
CA GLU A 836 -1.99 14.28 -3.40
C GLU A 836 -2.91 15.49 -3.41
N GLY A 837 -4.23 15.29 -3.34
CA GLY A 837 -5.20 16.39 -3.29
C GLY A 837 -4.98 17.26 -2.06
N LEU A 838 -4.81 16.65 -0.88
CA LEU A 838 -4.53 17.41 0.34
C LEU A 838 -3.12 18.03 0.35
N THR A 839 -2.10 17.38 -0.21
CA THR A 839 -0.78 18.03 -0.39
C THR A 839 -0.86 19.23 -1.34
N LYS A 840 -1.60 19.12 -2.46
CA LYS A 840 -1.82 20.25 -3.39
C LYS A 840 -2.61 21.39 -2.73
N LEU A 841 -3.65 21.07 -1.95
CA LEU A 841 -4.40 22.06 -1.18
C LEU A 841 -3.49 22.80 -0.19
N LEU A 842 -2.70 22.07 0.60
CA LEU A 842 -1.73 22.63 1.54
C LEU A 842 -0.71 23.52 0.83
N ARG A 843 -0.08 23.06 -0.25
CA ARG A 843 0.89 23.85 -1.04
C ARG A 843 0.25 25.14 -1.58
N ARG A 844 -0.99 25.07 -2.08
CA ARG A 844 -1.76 26.23 -2.58
C ARG A 844 -2.05 27.25 -1.48
N PHE A 845 -2.59 26.81 -0.34
CA PHE A 845 -3.02 27.72 0.72
C PHE A 845 -1.87 28.23 1.60
N THR A 846 -0.77 27.48 1.75
CA THR A 846 0.43 27.93 2.48
C THR A 846 1.40 28.75 1.62
N GLY A 847 1.21 28.77 0.29
CA GLY A 847 2.16 29.37 -0.66
C GLY A 847 3.48 28.61 -0.79
N ASN A 848 3.64 27.46 -0.14
CA ASN A 848 4.87 26.68 -0.13
C ASN A 848 4.78 25.49 -1.10
N PRO A 849 5.40 25.52 -2.29
CA PRO A 849 5.36 24.41 -3.25
C PRO A 849 6.20 23.19 -2.82
N CYS A 850 7.10 23.35 -1.84
CA CYS A 850 8.08 22.35 -1.42
C CYS A 850 7.57 21.43 -0.31
N LEU A 851 6.32 21.58 0.18
CA LEU A 851 5.79 20.73 1.24
C LEU A 851 5.90 19.24 0.86
N PRO A 852 6.40 18.37 1.77
CA PRO A 852 6.54 16.95 1.49
C PRO A 852 5.17 16.27 1.35
N TYR A 853 5.17 15.07 0.78
CA TYR A 853 4.03 14.17 0.89
C TYR A 853 4.00 13.51 2.29
N PRO A 854 2.82 13.16 2.82
CA PRO A 854 2.73 12.39 4.06
C PRO A 854 3.37 11.00 3.89
N ARG A 855 4.02 10.52 4.95
CA ARG A 855 4.61 9.18 5.04
C ARG A 855 3.53 8.11 5.16
N MET A 856 2.54 8.35 6.01
CA MET A 856 1.38 7.50 6.22
C MET A 856 0.11 8.35 6.26
N MET A 857 -1.01 7.74 5.87
CA MET A 857 -2.33 8.37 5.93
C MET A 857 -3.35 7.36 6.46
N LEU A 858 -4.25 7.81 7.33
CA LEU A 858 -5.45 7.07 7.75
C LEU A 858 -6.66 7.99 7.58
N ARG A 859 -7.83 7.41 7.29
CA ARG A 859 -9.06 8.19 7.09
C ARG A 859 -10.29 7.41 7.50
N SER A 860 -11.32 8.14 7.92
CA SER A 860 -12.64 7.59 8.12
C SER A 860 -13.36 7.39 6.78
N ARG A 861 -14.41 6.56 6.82
CA ARG A 861 -15.27 6.25 5.68
C ARG A 861 -16.72 6.05 6.12
N TRP A 862 -17.30 7.05 6.77
CA TRP A 862 -18.62 6.89 7.40
C TRP A 862 -19.79 6.92 6.42
N ALA A 863 -19.63 7.47 5.22
CA ALA A 863 -20.65 7.51 4.18
C ALA A 863 -20.82 6.16 3.46
N SER A 864 -19.71 5.50 3.11
CA SER A 864 -19.72 4.19 2.43
C SER A 864 -19.86 2.99 3.38
N ASP A 865 -19.67 3.16 4.69
CA ASP A 865 -19.93 2.10 5.68
C ASP A 865 -21.42 1.73 5.69
N PRO A 866 -21.81 0.48 5.33
CA PRO A 866 -23.20 0.06 5.21
C PRO A 866 -23.94 -0.03 6.56
N HIS A 867 -23.22 0.11 7.69
CA HIS A 867 -23.76 0.10 9.04
C HIS A 867 -23.84 1.50 9.68
N PHE A 868 -23.39 2.56 8.98
CA PHE A 868 -23.61 3.95 9.40
C PHE A 868 -24.22 4.85 8.33
N CYS A 869 -23.88 4.69 7.05
CA CYS A 869 -24.41 5.47 5.93
C CYS A 869 -24.44 6.99 6.20
N GLY A 870 -23.42 7.56 6.85
CA GLY A 870 -23.34 8.98 7.24
C GLY A 870 -22.85 9.24 8.68
N ALA A 871 -22.77 10.53 9.04
CA ALA A 871 -22.10 11.00 10.26
C ALA A 871 -22.99 11.78 11.24
N TYR A 872 -23.49 12.97 10.90
CA TYR A 872 -24.14 13.88 11.86
C TYR A 872 -25.60 14.10 11.50
N SER A 873 -26.55 13.94 12.42
CA SER A 873 -27.93 14.37 12.17
C SER A 873 -28.09 15.89 12.33
N TYR A 874 -29.03 16.49 11.61
CA TYR A 874 -29.30 17.92 11.65
C TYR A 874 -30.77 18.26 11.36
N MET A 875 -31.16 19.49 11.71
CA MET A 875 -32.49 20.01 11.41
C MET A 875 -32.58 20.52 9.97
N SER A 876 -33.15 19.70 9.08
CA SER A 876 -33.43 20.09 7.70
C SER A 876 -34.54 21.14 7.59
N CYS A 877 -34.65 21.80 6.44
CA CYS A 877 -35.76 22.69 6.08
C CYS A 877 -37.17 22.04 6.14
N CYS A 878 -37.27 20.70 6.11
CA CYS A 878 -38.53 19.95 6.22
C CYS A 878 -38.78 19.40 7.64
N SER A 879 -37.87 19.64 8.58
CA SER A 879 -37.89 19.04 9.91
C SER A 879 -38.27 20.03 11.01
N SER A 880 -38.55 19.50 12.19
CA SER A 880 -38.91 20.23 13.40
C SER A 880 -38.60 19.38 14.62
N VAL A 881 -38.54 19.98 15.80
CA VAL A 881 -38.28 19.24 17.06
C VAL A 881 -39.29 18.09 17.29
N SER A 882 -40.53 18.22 16.81
CA SER A 882 -41.51 17.13 16.87
C SER A 882 -41.07 15.87 16.10
N HIS A 883 -40.36 16.00 14.97
CA HIS A 883 -39.83 14.85 14.25
C HIS A 883 -38.75 14.10 15.06
N GLN A 884 -37.93 14.79 15.85
CA GLN A 884 -36.98 14.13 16.77
C GLN A 884 -37.70 13.36 17.88
N CYS A 885 -38.79 13.94 18.41
CA CYS A 885 -39.68 13.26 19.34
C CYS A 885 -40.31 12.01 18.72
N GLU A 886 -40.95 12.11 17.54
CA GLU A 886 -41.56 10.98 16.82
C GLU A 886 -40.55 9.87 16.49
N LEU A 887 -39.31 10.22 16.13
CA LEU A 887 -38.25 9.23 15.92
C LEU A 887 -37.89 8.52 17.24
N GLY A 888 -37.85 9.23 18.36
CA GLY A 888 -37.61 8.67 19.70
C GLY A 888 -38.81 7.98 20.36
N THR A 889 -40.05 8.18 19.87
CA THR A 889 -41.26 7.54 20.40
C THR A 889 -41.18 6.02 20.21
N PRO A 890 -41.44 5.20 21.24
CA PRO A 890 -41.46 3.74 21.10
C PRO A 890 -42.65 3.26 20.24
N VAL A 891 -42.62 1.99 19.82
CA VAL A 891 -43.72 1.34 19.10
C VAL A 891 -44.08 0.00 19.74
N PRO A 892 -45.35 -0.27 20.13
CA PRO A 892 -46.48 0.66 20.16
C PRO A 892 -46.22 1.92 21.02
N GLY A 893 -46.93 2.99 20.71
CA GLY A 893 -46.72 4.32 21.28
C GLY A 893 -47.37 4.50 22.66
N PRO A 894 -47.14 5.64 23.34
CA PRO A 894 -47.66 5.90 24.70
C PRO A 894 -49.20 5.89 24.81
N CYS A 895 -49.90 6.12 23.69
CA CYS A 895 -51.36 6.13 23.62
C CYS A 895 -51.96 4.75 23.26
N ASP A 896 -51.13 3.78 22.88
CA ASP A 896 -51.60 2.43 22.55
C ASP A 896 -51.91 1.62 23.82
N PRO A 897 -52.90 0.71 23.78
CA PRO A 897 -53.22 -0.16 24.92
C PRO A 897 -52.15 -1.24 25.16
N GLN A 898 -51.21 -1.43 24.23
CA GLN A 898 -50.15 -2.43 24.31
C GLN A 898 -48.83 -1.75 24.72
N PRO A 899 -48.05 -2.35 25.64
CA PRO A 899 -46.78 -1.78 26.05
C PRO A 899 -45.72 -1.85 24.92
N PRO A 900 -44.83 -0.85 24.81
CA PRO A 900 -43.72 -0.79 23.85
C PRO A 900 -43.00 -2.12 23.58
N ILE A 901 -42.67 -2.39 22.32
CA ILE A 901 -41.87 -3.53 21.87
C ILE A 901 -40.57 -3.02 21.23
N LEU A 902 -40.67 -2.09 20.28
CA LEU A 902 -39.53 -1.38 19.68
C LEU A 902 -39.31 -0.06 20.42
N LEU A 903 -38.06 0.22 20.78
CA LEU A 903 -37.60 1.46 21.39
C LEU A 903 -36.50 2.05 20.51
N PHE A 904 -36.36 3.37 20.49
CA PHE A 904 -35.42 4.05 19.59
C PHE A 904 -34.48 4.94 20.40
N ALA A 905 -33.18 4.74 20.22
CA ALA A 905 -32.10 5.49 20.85
C ALA A 905 -31.02 5.86 19.83
N GLY A 906 -30.15 6.80 20.19
CA GLY A 906 -29.23 7.47 19.26
C GLY A 906 -29.45 8.99 19.24
N GLU A 907 -28.47 9.73 18.73
CA GLU A 907 -28.45 11.20 18.82
C GLU A 907 -29.59 11.89 18.03
N ALA A 908 -30.02 11.32 16.90
CA ALA A 908 -31.15 11.84 16.12
C ALA A 908 -32.51 11.74 16.85
N THR A 909 -32.58 10.95 17.93
CA THR A 909 -33.83 10.66 18.68
C THR A 909 -34.04 11.57 19.90
N ILE A 910 -33.16 12.54 20.14
CA ILE A 910 -33.20 13.39 21.34
C ILE A 910 -33.19 14.89 20.98
N PRO A 911 -34.26 15.62 21.32
CA PRO A 911 -34.29 17.08 21.21
C PRO A 911 -33.08 17.76 21.85
N GLY A 912 -32.49 18.70 21.12
CA GLY A 912 -31.42 19.57 21.60
C GLY A 912 -30.01 18.99 21.69
N TYR A 913 -29.83 17.66 21.63
CA TYR A 913 -28.51 17.02 21.77
C TYR A 913 -28.10 16.14 20.58
N PHE A 914 -28.72 16.38 19.42
CA PHE A 914 -28.36 15.75 18.15
C PHE A 914 -26.92 16.05 17.73
N ALA A 915 -26.38 15.24 16.81
CA ALA A 915 -24.97 15.21 16.38
C ALA A 915 -23.93 14.88 17.47
N THR A 916 -24.33 14.51 18.70
CA THR A 916 -23.38 14.30 19.82
C THR A 916 -23.40 12.91 20.44
N ALA A 917 -22.25 12.47 20.95
CA ALA A 917 -22.12 11.24 21.72
C ALA A 917 -22.90 11.29 23.06
N HIS A 918 -23.05 12.46 23.67
CA HIS A 918 -23.84 12.59 24.91
C HIS A 918 -25.35 12.50 24.65
N GLY A 919 -25.84 13.00 23.51
CA GLY A 919 -27.21 12.77 23.06
C GLY A 919 -27.51 11.29 22.84
N ALA A 920 -26.60 10.57 22.18
CA ALA A 920 -26.72 9.11 22.02
C ALA A 920 -26.74 8.35 23.37
N ARG A 921 -25.91 8.76 24.34
CA ARG A 921 -25.91 8.16 25.69
C ARG A 921 -27.19 8.48 26.46
N LEU A 922 -27.69 9.73 26.39
CA LEU A 922 -28.90 10.17 27.09
C LEU A 922 -30.16 9.47 26.54
N SER A 923 -30.29 9.32 25.22
CA SER A 923 -31.40 8.54 24.63
C SER A 923 -31.31 7.05 24.93
N GLY A 924 -30.10 6.48 25.03
CA GLY A 924 -29.91 5.11 25.52
C GLY A 924 -30.40 4.92 26.97
N ILE A 925 -30.06 5.86 27.87
CA ILE A 925 -30.54 5.86 29.26
C ILE A 925 -32.06 6.00 29.32
N ARG A 926 -32.64 6.92 28.55
CA ARG A 926 -34.10 7.13 28.44
C ARG A 926 -34.86 5.83 28.13
N GLU A 927 -34.39 5.06 27.15
CA GLU A 927 -35.06 3.80 26.79
C GLU A 927 -34.77 2.66 27.78
N ALA A 928 -33.58 2.61 28.38
CA ALA A 928 -33.27 1.66 29.44
C ALA A 928 -34.13 1.90 30.70
N GLU A 929 -34.29 3.15 31.14
CA GLU A 929 -35.19 3.53 32.22
C GLU A 929 -36.65 3.20 31.89
N ARG A 930 -37.09 3.42 30.64
CA ARG A 930 -38.43 3.05 30.18
C ARG A 930 -38.68 1.55 30.35
N ILE A 931 -37.74 0.70 29.94
CA ILE A 931 -37.83 -0.77 30.14
C ILE A 931 -37.90 -1.10 31.62
N ILE A 932 -37.00 -0.56 32.45
CA ILE A 932 -36.99 -0.81 33.90
C ILE A 932 -38.33 -0.47 34.55
N GLN A 933 -38.96 0.65 34.18
CA GLN A 933 -40.27 1.03 34.72
C GLN A 933 -41.41 0.14 34.20
N LEU A 934 -41.36 -0.31 32.94
CA LEU A 934 -42.32 -1.29 32.42
C LEU A 934 -42.17 -2.64 33.12
N THR A 935 -40.95 -3.16 33.29
CA THR A 935 -40.70 -4.42 33.99
C THR A 935 -41.17 -4.37 35.45
N LYS A 936 -40.98 -3.22 36.14
CA LYS A 936 -41.54 -3.01 37.48
C LYS A 936 -43.07 -2.98 37.49
N LYS A 937 -43.70 -2.34 36.50
CA LYS A 937 -45.16 -2.21 36.38
C LYS A 937 -45.87 -3.55 36.12
N PHE A 938 -45.22 -4.46 35.39
CA PHE A 938 -45.79 -5.75 34.99
C PHE A 938 -45.20 -6.95 35.76
N GLU A 939 -44.41 -6.71 36.82
CA GLU A 939 -43.71 -7.74 37.61
C GLU A 939 -42.82 -8.70 36.77
N GLY A 940 -42.40 -8.24 35.59
CA GLY A 940 -41.76 -9.04 34.55
C GLY A 940 -41.87 -8.38 33.17
N PRO A 941 -41.41 -9.04 32.10
CA PRO A 941 -41.71 -8.61 30.74
C PRO A 941 -43.23 -8.70 30.49
N PRO A 942 -43.85 -7.74 29.79
CA PRO A 942 -45.28 -7.78 29.49
C PRO A 942 -45.64 -8.98 28.61
N HIS A 943 -46.72 -9.67 28.95
CA HIS A 943 -47.25 -10.83 28.23
C HIS A 943 -48.13 -10.46 27.03
#